data_AF-I0K148-F1
#
_entry.id   AF-I0K148-F1
#
_cell.length_a   1.000
_cell.length_b   1.000
_cell.length_c   1.000
_cell.angle_alpha   90.00
_cell.angle_beta   90.00
_cell.angle_gamma   90.00
#
_symmetry.space_group_name_H-M   'P 1'
#
loop_
_entity.id
_entity.type
_entity.pdbx_description
1 polymer ?
#
loop_
_entity_poly.entity_id
_entity_poly.type
_entity_poly.pdbx_seq_one_letter_code
_entity_poly.pdbx_strand_id
1 'polypeptide(L)'
;MQSETNKIKEFINSLKDEIIRTGKQAVKIENNTLVYSLKKQAQYNISSYNQGVLGELGRAYAILQLMEKFKIPRDRMSKEETSLVGAPSKRVDITIDIGDVYKNRQCTALVECKTSIHRISDAEFTSYFKRQLYNIAHSYAKDLTKPYPLVLISCEVLYENDKINFSYYWFFYPDIEKTVETGQATLDEIISRNSPFTHLNLPAEGLYFSKELKILKAKDLIEIKQHNEFKKLLKEKIHQGLRKNGIVEEDAFHTIINLLIAKIYDEICSVGNPDYELKFQVKPSDYLYQDDFYNRIKELLENASIHLLGEDAKSAKRREILNHQNRAKILLEIIPYLQRIRLRSLRFLGEDSMGDIFLDFMHSIFRQSRGLFFTHPNISRFVCKALNIEKVKESLKEGDYKYILDPSCGSGTFLIEALRLIFKDEPIDKIRENALKILFGIDNNEKATALCKVNMVIHGDGSANIYTRDSLSPLSNLPFPNIKKESIQRFNSGSTFEVLKDGSGFDFIITNPPFSLDIKSTEYPYFRTNAFVSFKNNTTTASECFFAERWFQLLNTKGRIGAVFPISLFDGQEYFKAKLLFLCYFKIVAVVGLPEHAFAPHAQQRTVLVFVEKRDLGTSNKLFHNIINSPEQFIEKIKDERIMFYDAKNIGYVRLKKQKTVTTIESSENDLTDDIAAIIASAFEGSIEVKDEKINVLTLQELLIKRNLNLSPTVSQAVSPTKETFALIDWEIGEVEKQRNINLKTDLFLCETRDIVAGGSGIITPKNLSFTTTSNRERMLKKIRNGKFGYLKEGDVIIAPVRVYQKKIAVVTKSSSRFLFSKDFIVLRKKNNPSMIGSFALFYSLLQDENIKILEHLSSVGKSGYPKIKSKKNLVKAEFYKVDIPQQKLEDMARLYEEIYEKIFA
;
A
#
# COMPACT_ATOMS: atom_id res chain seq x y z
N MET A 1 60.24 -20.08 23.31
CA MET A 1 60.05 -19.49 24.66
C MET A 1 60.26 -17.98 24.68
N GLN A 2 61.43 -17.43 24.29
CA GLN A 2 61.69 -15.98 24.37
C GLN A 2 60.73 -15.11 23.50
N SER A 3 60.27 -15.61 22.35
CA SER A 3 59.27 -14.90 21.52
C SER A 3 57.84 -14.96 22.08
N GLU A 4 57.48 -16.03 22.80
CA GLU A 4 56.15 -16.20 23.39
C GLU A 4 55.98 -15.36 24.66
N THR A 5 57.04 -15.30 25.49
CA THR A 5 57.08 -14.40 26.66
C THR A 5 56.98 -12.93 26.27
N ASN A 6 57.56 -12.52 25.13
CA ASN A 6 57.42 -11.17 24.62
C ASN A 6 55.99 -10.88 24.14
N LYS A 7 55.36 -11.81 23.42
CA LYS A 7 53.95 -11.69 23.00
C LYS A 7 52.97 -11.62 24.18
N ILE A 8 53.21 -12.35 25.27
CA ILE A 8 52.41 -12.23 26.50
C ILE A 8 52.51 -10.82 27.09
N LYS A 9 53.71 -10.24 27.10
CA LYS A 9 53.92 -8.88 27.60
C LYS A 9 53.19 -7.84 26.77
N GLU A 10 53.28 -7.95 25.44
CA GLU A 10 52.56 -7.10 24.49
C GLU A 10 51.05 -7.20 24.70
N PHE A 11 50.51 -8.42 24.75
CA PHE A 11 49.07 -8.64 24.94
C PHE A 11 48.57 -8.08 26.29
N ILE A 12 49.32 -8.28 27.37
CA ILE A 12 49.01 -7.70 28.69
C ILE A 12 48.96 -6.17 28.60
N ASN A 13 49.94 -5.53 27.96
CA ASN A 13 49.96 -4.09 27.82
C ASN A 13 48.77 -3.58 26.98
N SER A 14 48.49 -4.22 25.84
CA SER A 14 47.33 -3.86 25.01
C SER A 14 46.00 -3.99 25.75
N LEU A 15 45.82 -5.03 26.58
CA LEU A 15 44.61 -5.18 27.39
C LEU A 15 44.50 -4.10 28.47
N LYS A 16 45.62 -3.73 29.12
CA LYS A 16 45.63 -2.63 30.09
C LYS A 16 45.20 -1.32 29.43
N ASP A 17 45.76 -1.01 28.25
CA ASP A 17 45.44 0.20 27.50
C ASP A 17 43.97 0.23 27.07
N GLU A 18 43.42 -0.88 26.59
CA GLU A 18 42.01 -0.98 26.22
C GLU A 18 41.04 -0.81 27.40
N ILE A 19 41.36 -1.41 28.55
CA ILE A 19 40.56 -1.26 29.77
C ILE A 19 40.58 0.19 30.26
N ILE A 20 41.75 0.84 30.26
CA ILE A 20 41.90 2.25 30.64
C ILE A 20 41.12 3.14 29.67
N ARG A 21 41.25 2.90 28.36
CA ARG A 21 40.56 3.66 27.30
C ARG A 21 39.04 3.58 27.41
N THR A 22 38.50 2.42 27.78
CA THR A 22 37.06 2.21 27.90
C THR A 22 36.44 3.06 29.02
N GLY A 23 37.20 3.37 30.08
CA GLY A 23 36.83 4.36 31.11
C GLY A 23 35.56 4.05 31.93
N LYS A 24 34.99 2.85 31.83
CA LYS A 24 33.76 2.46 32.53
C LYS A 24 34.02 2.27 34.01
N GLN A 25 33.09 2.71 34.86
CA GLN A 25 33.23 2.51 36.31
C GLN A 25 33.22 1.04 36.75
N ALA A 26 32.70 0.13 35.93
CA ALA A 26 32.55 -1.29 36.28
C ALA A 26 33.89 -2.03 36.42
N VAL A 27 34.90 -1.67 35.61
CA VAL A 27 36.24 -2.25 35.64
C VAL A 27 37.25 -1.13 35.39
N LYS A 28 38.22 -0.96 36.30
CA LYS A 28 39.25 0.09 36.24
C LYS A 28 40.62 -0.44 36.59
N ILE A 29 41.66 0.24 36.14
CA ILE A 29 43.05 -0.01 36.54
C ILE A 29 43.57 1.19 37.31
N GLU A 30 44.00 0.98 38.55
CA GLU A 30 44.57 1.99 39.45
C GLU A 30 45.86 1.43 40.06
N ASN A 31 47.01 2.10 39.88
CA ASN A 31 48.30 1.70 40.45
C ASN A 31 48.66 0.20 40.28
N ASN A 32 48.60 -0.32 39.04
CA ASN A 32 48.80 -1.76 38.75
C ASN A 32 47.86 -2.71 39.50
N THR A 33 46.69 -2.21 39.90
CA THR A 33 45.60 -3.00 40.49
C THR A 33 44.38 -2.90 39.59
N LEU A 34 43.84 -4.04 39.20
CA LEU A 34 42.57 -4.14 38.47
C LEU A 34 41.43 -4.16 39.50
N VAL A 35 40.54 -3.18 39.43
CA VAL A 35 39.42 -2.97 40.35
C VAL A 35 38.10 -3.26 39.63
N TYR A 36 37.34 -4.22 40.17
CA TYR A 36 35.99 -4.54 39.74
C TYR A 36 34.98 -3.87 40.67
N SER A 37 34.10 -3.05 40.09
CA SER A 37 32.95 -2.44 40.77
C SER A 37 31.65 -2.99 40.18
N LEU A 38 31.48 -4.30 40.34
CA LEU A 38 30.29 -5.05 39.92
C LEU A 38 29.36 -5.28 41.13
N LYS A 39 28.50 -6.30 41.10
CA LYS A 39 27.66 -6.69 42.25
C LYS A 39 28.46 -6.98 43.52
N LYS A 40 29.69 -7.50 43.37
CA LYS A 40 30.69 -7.64 44.43
C LYS A 40 31.96 -6.91 44.03
N GLN A 41 32.55 -6.16 44.96
CA GLN A 41 33.84 -5.52 44.72
C GLN A 41 34.97 -6.56 44.79
N ALA A 42 35.93 -6.45 43.87
CA ALA A 42 37.12 -7.29 43.86
C ALA A 42 38.31 -6.50 43.32
N GLN A 43 39.51 -6.85 43.78
CA GLN A 43 40.76 -6.24 43.33
C GLN A 43 41.78 -7.33 42.98
N TYR A 44 42.61 -7.07 41.98
CA TYR A 44 43.65 -8.01 41.55
C TYR A 44 44.94 -7.29 41.18
N ASN A 45 46.07 -7.78 41.70
CA ASN A 45 47.37 -7.23 41.38
C ASN A 45 47.80 -7.67 39.98
N ILE A 46 48.03 -6.70 39.09
CA ILE A 46 48.41 -6.91 37.68
C ILE A 46 49.83 -6.39 37.38
N SER A 47 50.71 -6.36 38.39
CA SER A 47 52.10 -5.89 38.25
C SER A 47 52.99 -6.90 37.50
N SER A 48 52.70 -8.20 37.57
CA SER A 48 53.48 -9.25 36.91
C SER A 48 53.05 -9.53 35.48
N TYR A 49 53.98 -9.95 34.63
CA TYR A 49 53.71 -10.37 33.24
C TYR A 49 53.67 -11.90 33.11
N ASN A 50 52.59 -12.51 33.61
CA ASN A 50 52.39 -13.95 33.56
C ASN A 50 50.99 -14.33 33.02
N GLN A 51 50.77 -15.61 32.73
CA GLN A 51 49.52 -16.13 32.21
C GLN A 51 48.30 -15.87 33.13
N GLY A 52 48.52 -15.79 34.46
CA GLY A 52 47.47 -15.48 35.42
C GLY A 52 46.93 -14.06 35.25
N VAL A 53 47.84 -13.08 35.15
CA VAL A 53 47.50 -11.67 34.88
C VAL A 53 46.87 -11.52 33.49
N LEU A 54 47.38 -12.25 32.48
CA LEU A 54 46.80 -12.22 31.15
C LEU A 54 45.34 -12.70 31.13
N GLY A 55 45.06 -13.86 31.73
CA GLY A 55 43.69 -14.38 31.80
C GLY A 55 42.75 -13.47 32.60
N GLU A 56 43.27 -12.81 33.63
CA GLU A 56 42.50 -11.88 34.45
C GLU A 56 42.15 -10.58 33.71
N LEU A 57 43.10 -9.99 32.98
CA LEU A 57 42.85 -8.85 32.11
C LEU A 57 41.89 -9.20 30.96
N GLY A 58 42.00 -10.42 30.42
CA GLY A 58 41.07 -10.92 29.41
C GLY A 58 39.63 -11.01 29.93
N ARG A 59 39.41 -11.52 31.15
CA ARG A 59 38.09 -11.51 31.81
C ARG A 59 37.54 -10.09 31.99
N ALA A 60 38.37 -9.17 32.46
CA ALA A 60 37.99 -7.76 32.59
C ALA A 60 37.55 -7.15 31.25
N TYR A 61 38.31 -7.39 30.19
CA TYR A 61 37.97 -6.93 28.85
C TYR A 61 36.67 -7.58 28.34
N ALA A 62 36.48 -8.88 28.56
CA ALA A 62 35.25 -9.58 28.21
C ALA A 62 34.02 -8.99 28.94
N ILE A 63 34.12 -8.66 30.24
CA ILE A 63 33.05 -7.98 30.98
C ILE A 63 32.66 -6.67 30.29
N LEU A 64 33.64 -5.83 29.96
CA LEU A 64 33.38 -4.54 29.30
C LEU A 64 32.69 -4.72 27.94
N GLN A 65 33.17 -5.68 27.14
CA GLN A 65 32.57 -6.02 25.84
C GLN A 65 31.15 -6.55 25.97
N LEU A 66 30.88 -7.42 26.94
CA LEU A 66 29.54 -7.95 27.19
C LEU A 66 28.60 -6.85 27.69
N MET A 67 29.04 -5.99 28.61
CA MET A 67 28.24 -4.87 29.08
C MET A 67 27.86 -3.92 27.93
N GLU A 68 28.79 -3.62 27.03
CA GLU A 68 28.54 -2.78 25.88
C GLU A 68 27.59 -3.45 24.87
N LYS A 69 27.87 -4.70 24.49
CA LYS A 69 27.08 -5.44 23.50
C LYS A 69 25.65 -5.74 23.98
N PHE A 70 25.52 -6.22 25.22
CA PHE A 70 24.22 -6.65 25.77
C PHE A 70 23.51 -5.57 26.59
N LYS A 71 24.08 -4.35 26.69
CA LYS A 71 23.56 -3.24 27.50
C LYS A 71 23.31 -3.64 28.98
N ILE A 72 24.18 -4.47 29.55
CA ILE A 72 23.99 -5.04 30.90
C ILE A 72 24.48 -4.06 31.98
N PRO A 73 23.65 -3.74 32.98
CA PRO A 73 24.05 -2.96 34.15
C PRO A 73 25.10 -3.67 35.02
N ARG A 74 26.03 -2.90 35.63
CA ARG A 74 27.15 -3.44 36.42
C ARG A 74 26.72 -4.23 37.66
N ASP A 75 25.57 -3.87 38.24
CA ASP A 75 24.97 -4.47 39.43
C ASP A 75 24.33 -5.85 39.14
N ARG A 76 24.18 -6.21 37.86
CA ARG A 76 23.74 -7.54 37.44
C ARG A 76 24.88 -8.51 37.17
N MET A 77 26.14 -8.06 37.13
CA MET A 77 27.27 -8.96 36.91
C MET A 77 27.96 -9.30 38.22
N SER A 78 28.39 -10.55 38.38
CA SER A 78 29.29 -10.97 39.46
C SER A 78 30.47 -11.72 38.88
N LYS A 79 31.64 -11.57 39.51
CA LYS A 79 32.87 -12.27 39.15
C LYS A 79 33.09 -13.43 40.13
N GLU A 80 33.51 -14.58 39.60
CA GLU A 80 33.95 -15.79 40.32
C GLU A 80 33.02 -16.26 41.45
N GLU A 81 32.13 -17.22 41.15
CA GLU A 81 31.36 -17.94 42.17
C GLU A 81 31.87 -19.39 42.31
N THR A 82 32.15 -19.78 43.57
CA THR A 82 32.58 -21.15 43.89
C THR A 82 31.39 -22.10 43.79
N SER A 83 31.54 -23.19 43.04
CA SER A 83 30.55 -24.28 43.06
C SER A 83 30.85 -25.20 44.24
N LEU A 84 29.89 -25.39 45.15
CA LEU A 84 30.07 -26.20 46.35
C LEU A 84 29.71 -27.69 46.16
N VAL A 85 29.17 -28.11 45.01
CA VAL A 85 28.71 -29.50 44.84
C VAL A 85 28.90 -30.04 43.40
N GLY A 86 29.55 -31.20 43.29
CA GLY A 86 29.40 -32.17 42.19
C GLY A 86 29.98 -31.86 40.81
N ALA A 87 30.48 -30.66 40.54
CA ALA A 87 31.08 -30.32 39.25
C ALA A 87 32.60 -30.59 39.21
N PRO A 88 33.16 -31.14 38.11
CA PRO A 88 34.61 -31.35 37.96
C PRO A 88 35.42 -30.05 37.85
N SER A 89 34.77 -28.92 37.49
CA SER A 89 35.35 -27.57 37.57
C SER A 89 34.80 -26.83 38.79
N LYS A 90 35.68 -26.18 39.56
CA LYS A 90 35.33 -25.55 40.86
C LYS A 90 34.81 -24.10 40.76
N ARG A 91 34.85 -23.48 39.57
CA ARG A 91 34.52 -22.05 39.38
C ARG A 91 33.94 -21.75 38.00
N VAL A 92 33.05 -20.75 37.96
CA VAL A 92 32.62 -20.02 36.74
C VAL A 92 33.25 -18.65 36.77
N ASP A 93 33.78 -18.17 35.64
CA ASP A 93 34.44 -16.87 35.58
C ASP A 93 33.50 -15.70 35.89
N ILE A 94 32.33 -15.63 35.23
CA ILE A 94 31.38 -14.51 35.37
C ILE A 94 29.94 -15.06 35.41
N THR A 95 29.12 -14.52 36.31
CA THR A 95 27.66 -14.76 36.34
C THR A 95 26.92 -13.45 36.06
N ILE A 96 25.82 -13.55 35.34
CA ILE A 96 24.99 -12.41 34.96
C ILE A 96 23.56 -12.69 35.42
N ASP A 97 23.06 -11.86 36.33
CA ASP A 97 21.66 -11.80 36.69
C ASP A 97 20.85 -11.34 35.47
N ILE A 98 20.03 -12.25 34.99
CA ILE A 98 19.22 -12.08 33.80
C ILE A 98 17.94 -11.26 34.12
N GLY A 99 17.49 -11.25 35.38
CA GLY A 99 16.26 -10.58 35.80
C GLY A 99 14.99 -11.26 35.29
N ASP A 100 15.05 -12.56 35.03
CA ASP A 100 13.98 -13.37 34.43
C ASP A 100 13.74 -14.62 35.27
N VAL A 101 12.60 -15.30 35.09
CA VAL A 101 12.22 -16.46 35.91
C VAL A 101 11.89 -17.66 35.02
N TYR A 102 12.48 -18.82 35.32
CA TYR A 102 12.24 -20.09 34.65
C TYR A 102 12.06 -21.21 35.67
N LYS A 103 11.03 -22.05 35.52
CA LYS A 103 10.66 -23.10 36.50
C LYS A 103 10.58 -22.55 37.94
N ASN A 104 9.99 -21.37 38.11
CA ASN A 104 9.87 -20.64 39.39
C ASN A 104 11.21 -20.27 40.06
N ARG A 105 12.32 -20.24 39.31
CA ARG A 105 13.65 -19.86 39.79
C ARG A 105 14.18 -18.65 39.03
N GLN A 106 14.90 -17.77 39.71
CA GLN A 106 15.60 -16.66 39.07
C GLN A 106 16.61 -17.20 38.06
N CYS A 107 16.72 -16.57 36.90
CA CYS A 107 17.61 -16.99 35.83
C CYS A 107 18.98 -16.33 35.94
N THR A 108 20.02 -17.06 35.57
CA THR A 108 21.38 -16.54 35.45
C THR A 108 21.98 -16.92 34.10
N ALA A 109 22.81 -16.05 33.53
CA ALA A 109 23.76 -16.45 32.51
C ALA A 109 25.06 -16.88 33.19
N LEU A 110 25.64 -17.98 32.72
CA LEU A 110 26.98 -18.40 33.10
C LEU A 110 27.92 -18.06 31.94
N VAL A 111 29.06 -17.47 32.24
CA VAL A 111 30.02 -17.03 31.23
C VAL A 111 31.41 -17.55 31.59
N GLU A 112 32.06 -18.16 30.60
CA GLU A 112 33.46 -18.57 30.69
C GLU A 112 34.29 -17.80 29.67
N CYS A 113 35.47 -17.32 30.07
CA CYS A 113 36.33 -16.52 29.21
C CYS A 113 37.67 -17.20 28.98
N LYS A 114 37.96 -17.52 27.71
CA LYS A 114 39.27 -18.01 27.29
C LYS A 114 40.11 -16.87 26.72
N THR A 115 41.29 -16.67 27.28
CA THR A 115 42.28 -15.70 26.78
C THR A 115 43.51 -16.44 26.29
N SER A 116 43.89 -16.22 25.03
CA SER A 116 45.03 -16.91 24.42
C SER A 116 45.64 -16.12 23.28
N ILE A 117 46.91 -16.38 22.99
CA ILE A 117 47.64 -15.75 21.87
C ILE A 117 47.23 -16.37 20.54
N HIS A 118 46.84 -17.64 20.56
CA HIS A 118 46.37 -18.37 19.39
C HIS A 118 44.94 -18.83 19.59
N ARG A 119 44.19 -18.90 18.50
CA ARG A 119 42.85 -19.48 18.49
C ARG A 119 42.94 -20.96 18.84
N ILE A 120 42.20 -21.38 19.87
CA ILE A 120 42.14 -22.79 20.25
C ILE A 120 41.29 -23.58 19.25
N SER A 121 41.61 -24.86 19.09
CA SER A 121 40.88 -25.76 18.19
C SER A 121 39.40 -25.91 18.59
N ASP A 122 38.55 -26.39 17.68
CA ASP A 122 37.15 -26.70 18.00
C ASP A 122 37.04 -27.84 19.02
N ALA A 123 37.93 -28.83 18.98
CA ALA A 123 37.99 -29.91 19.97
C ALA A 123 38.34 -29.38 21.37
N GLU A 124 39.33 -28.48 21.47
CA GLU A 124 39.64 -27.79 22.73
C GLU A 124 38.47 -26.95 23.21
N PHE A 125 37.77 -26.27 22.29
CA PHE A 125 36.59 -25.46 22.61
C PHE A 125 35.48 -26.27 23.26
N THR A 126 35.03 -27.31 22.58
CA THR A 126 34.02 -28.23 23.08
C THR A 126 34.45 -28.83 24.42
N SER A 127 35.72 -29.22 24.56
CA SER A 127 36.26 -29.78 25.81
C SER A 127 36.20 -28.82 27.00
N TYR A 128 36.64 -27.56 26.83
CA TYR A 128 36.57 -26.59 27.93
C TYR A 128 35.14 -26.12 28.19
N PHE A 129 34.33 -25.91 27.15
CA PHE A 129 32.92 -25.54 27.30
C PHE A 129 32.18 -26.59 28.13
N LYS A 130 32.38 -27.87 27.81
CA LYS A 130 31.81 -28.99 28.56
C LYS A 130 32.24 -28.97 30.02
N ARG A 131 33.54 -28.86 30.26
CA ARG A 131 34.14 -28.95 31.61
C ARG A 131 33.83 -27.74 32.49
N GLN A 132 33.91 -26.54 31.94
CA GLN A 132 33.87 -25.27 32.69
C GLN A 132 32.53 -24.56 32.65
N LEU A 133 31.67 -24.88 31.67
CA LEU A 133 30.38 -24.20 31.52
C LEU A 133 29.20 -25.17 31.64
N TYR A 134 29.10 -26.18 30.77
CA TYR A 134 27.98 -27.12 30.77
C TYR A 134 27.87 -27.91 32.08
N ASN A 135 28.96 -28.50 32.58
CA ASN A 135 28.90 -29.31 33.81
C ASN A 135 28.47 -28.47 35.03
N ILE A 136 28.82 -27.18 35.07
CA ILE A 136 28.40 -26.30 36.15
C ILE A 136 26.94 -25.90 35.98
N ALA A 137 26.53 -25.55 34.75
CA ALA A 137 25.13 -25.31 34.42
C ALA A 137 24.26 -26.51 34.80
N HIS A 138 24.71 -27.72 34.50
CA HIS A 138 24.00 -28.94 34.82
C HIS A 138 23.88 -29.19 36.32
N SER A 139 24.90 -28.84 37.10
CA SER A 139 24.82 -28.84 38.56
C SER A 139 23.82 -27.79 39.07
N TYR A 140 23.88 -26.56 38.55
CA TYR A 140 22.96 -25.47 38.92
C TYR A 140 21.51 -25.81 38.57
N ALA A 141 21.27 -26.42 37.41
CA ALA A 141 19.93 -26.83 37.00
C ALA A 141 19.33 -27.87 37.96
N LYS A 142 20.15 -28.79 38.49
CA LYS A 142 19.76 -29.82 39.47
C LYS A 142 19.59 -29.27 40.90
N ASP A 143 20.37 -28.27 41.29
CA ASP A 143 20.26 -27.63 42.61
C ASP A 143 19.15 -26.56 42.61
N LEU A 144 18.00 -26.90 43.20
CA LEU A 144 16.83 -26.00 43.27
C LEU A 144 17.07 -24.73 44.09
N THR A 145 18.13 -24.66 44.92
CA THR A 145 18.46 -23.49 45.73
C THR A 145 19.21 -22.41 44.96
N LYS A 146 19.74 -22.75 43.78
CA LYS A 146 20.51 -21.83 42.91
C LYS A 146 19.62 -21.18 41.85
N PRO A 147 20.04 -20.04 41.27
CA PRO A 147 19.44 -19.53 40.04
C PRO A 147 19.52 -20.56 38.91
N TYR A 148 18.50 -20.64 38.06
CA TYR A 148 18.50 -21.54 36.90
C TYR A 148 19.44 -20.99 35.81
N PRO A 149 20.39 -21.78 35.31
CA PRO A 149 21.34 -21.32 34.29
C PRO A 149 20.64 -21.33 32.93
N LEU A 150 20.09 -20.20 32.53
CA LEU A 150 19.26 -20.10 31.33
C LEU A 150 20.12 -19.96 30.06
N VAL A 151 21.23 -19.23 30.18
CA VAL A 151 22.11 -18.90 29.05
C VAL A 151 23.55 -19.26 29.41
N LEU A 152 24.23 -19.93 28.49
CA LEU A 152 25.65 -20.23 28.59
C LEU A 152 26.41 -19.39 27.57
N ILE A 153 27.41 -18.64 27.99
CA ILE A 153 28.22 -17.79 27.12
C ILE A 153 29.68 -18.21 27.21
N SER A 154 30.29 -18.43 26.06
CA SER A 154 31.70 -18.69 25.91
C SER A 154 32.35 -17.52 25.21
N CYS A 155 33.29 -16.84 25.86
CA CYS A 155 34.03 -15.70 25.33
C CYS A 155 35.46 -16.10 24.97
N GLU A 156 35.95 -15.55 23.87
CA GLU A 156 37.34 -15.71 23.44
C GLU A 156 37.98 -14.35 23.22
N VAL A 157 39.11 -14.12 23.91
CA VAL A 157 39.93 -12.91 23.77
C VAL A 157 41.27 -13.34 23.18
N LEU A 158 41.48 -12.97 21.92
CA LEU A 158 42.63 -13.38 21.12
C LEU A 158 43.52 -12.20 20.79
N TYR A 159 44.82 -12.43 20.71
CA TYR A 159 45.80 -11.42 20.27
C TYR A 159 46.47 -11.86 18.98
N GLU A 160 46.02 -11.31 17.87
CA GLU A 160 46.44 -11.68 16.52
C GLU A 160 46.71 -10.42 15.69
N ASN A 161 47.83 -10.40 14.96
CA ASN A 161 48.27 -9.25 14.14
C ASN A 161 48.29 -7.93 14.93
N ASP A 162 48.84 -7.96 16.14
CA ASP A 162 48.95 -6.82 17.07
C ASP A 162 47.61 -6.17 17.43
N LYS A 163 46.52 -6.95 17.37
CA LYS A 163 45.17 -6.52 17.73
C LYS A 163 44.47 -7.51 18.65
N ILE A 164 43.66 -6.96 19.54
CA ILE A 164 42.77 -7.74 20.41
C ILE A 164 41.47 -8.02 19.67
N ASN A 165 41.17 -9.30 19.47
CA ASN A 165 39.93 -9.78 18.89
C ASN A 165 39.05 -10.38 19.99
N PHE A 166 37.79 -9.96 20.03
CA PHE A 166 36.79 -10.49 20.95
C PHE A 166 35.69 -11.23 20.18
N SER A 167 35.52 -12.50 20.50
CA SER A 167 34.44 -13.35 20.00
C SER A 167 33.62 -13.89 21.17
N TYR A 168 32.34 -14.14 20.94
CA TYR A 168 31.49 -14.81 21.91
C TYR A 168 30.53 -15.75 21.21
N TYR A 169 30.16 -16.81 21.92
CA TYR A 169 29.27 -17.86 21.49
C TYR A 169 28.30 -18.11 22.63
N TRP A 170 27.00 -17.91 22.43
CA TRP A 170 26.02 -18.18 23.47
C TRP A 170 25.04 -19.28 23.06
N PHE A 171 24.56 -19.99 24.08
CA PHE A 171 23.69 -21.16 23.96
C PHE A 171 22.54 -21.05 24.96
N PHE A 172 21.35 -21.52 24.56
CA PHE A 172 20.21 -21.64 25.47
C PHE A 172 20.26 -23.00 26.16
N TYR A 173 20.47 -23.00 27.48
CA TYR A 173 20.74 -24.23 28.23
C TYR A 173 19.59 -25.25 28.20
N PRO A 174 18.31 -24.86 28.31
CA PRO A 174 17.20 -25.82 28.19
C PRO A 174 17.18 -26.59 26.86
N ASP A 175 17.67 -26.00 25.77
CA ASP A 175 17.71 -26.66 24.47
C ASP A 175 18.81 -27.72 24.44
N ILE A 176 19.93 -27.46 25.12
CA ILE A 176 21.00 -28.46 25.31
C ILE A 176 20.46 -29.64 26.12
N GLU A 177 19.82 -29.39 27.27
CA GLU A 177 19.28 -30.47 28.12
C GLU A 177 18.27 -31.33 27.35
N LYS A 178 17.28 -30.68 26.72
CA LYS A 178 16.24 -31.39 26.00
C LYS A 178 16.79 -32.25 24.87
N THR A 179 17.76 -31.74 24.11
CA THR A 179 18.33 -32.47 22.97
C THR A 179 19.18 -33.66 23.43
N VAL A 180 19.91 -33.52 24.54
CA VAL A 180 20.67 -34.62 25.14
C VAL A 180 19.72 -35.68 25.72
N GLU A 181 18.65 -35.27 26.40
CA GLU A 181 17.63 -36.18 26.97
C GLU A 181 16.89 -36.98 25.91
N THR A 182 16.57 -36.36 24.76
CA THR A 182 15.87 -37.02 23.65
C THR A 182 16.79 -37.89 22.78
N GLY A 183 18.11 -37.88 23.03
CA GLY A 183 19.09 -38.62 22.22
C GLY A 183 19.23 -38.10 20.78
N GLN A 184 18.78 -36.87 20.52
CA GLN A 184 18.69 -36.27 19.19
C GLN A 184 20.03 -35.83 18.60
N ALA A 185 20.98 -35.47 19.46
CA ALA A 185 22.36 -35.17 19.13
C ALA A 185 23.26 -35.42 20.35
N THR A 186 24.54 -35.66 20.12
CA THR A 186 25.51 -35.75 21.22
C THR A 186 25.82 -34.37 21.79
N LEU A 187 26.18 -34.30 23.08
CA LEU A 187 26.55 -33.04 23.72
C LEU A 187 27.67 -32.30 22.98
N ASP A 188 28.64 -33.04 22.46
CA ASP A 188 29.83 -32.47 21.80
C ASP A 188 29.47 -31.83 20.45
N GLU A 189 28.43 -32.33 19.75
CA GLU A 189 27.87 -31.72 18.54
C GLU A 189 27.10 -30.44 18.85
N ILE A 190 26.35 -30.42 19.96
CA ILE A 190 25.52 -29.29 20.40
C ILE A 190 26.39 -28.08 20.79
N ILE A 191 27.47 -28.30 21.55
CA ILE A 191 28.28 -27.21 22.13
C ILE A 191 29.43 -26.75 21.23
N SER A 192 29.45 -27.16 19.96
CA SER A 192 30.50 -26.78 19.00
C SER A 192 30.28 -25.36 18.43
N ARG A 193 31.36 -24.65 18.05
CA ARG A 193 31.24 -23.27 17.50
C ARG A 193 30.37 -23.16 16.25
N ASN A 194 30.30 -24.23 15.46
CA ASN A 194 29.55 -24.29 14.20
C ASN A 194 28.19 -24.98 14.36
N SER A 195 27.79 -25.27 15.61
CA SER A 195 26.52 -25.89 15.90
C SER A 195 25.34 -24.96 15.57
N PRO A 196 24.19 -25.48 15.10
CA PRO A 196 22.98 -24.68 14.96
C PRO A 196 22.45 -24.07 16.26
N PHE A 197 22.87 -24.59 17.42
CA PHE A 197 22.59 -24.03 18.75
C PHE A 197 23.49 -22.85 19.13
N THR A 198 24.52 -22.59 18.32
CA THR A 198 25.49 -21.55 18.57
C THR A 198 25.03 -20.25 17.96
N HIS A 199 24.87 -19.24 18.80
CA HIS A 199 24.40 -17.94 18.38
C HIS A 199 25.52 -16.89 18.44
N LEU A 200 25.67 -16.15 17.34
CA LEU A 200 26.73 -15.14 17.13
C LEU A 200 26.21 -13.70 17.14
N ASN A 201 24.90 -13.52 17.00
CA ASN A 201 24.25 -12.23 16.95
C ASN A 201 23.36 -12.04 18.17
N LEU A 202 23.29 -10.80 18.64
CA LEU A 202 22.28 -10.36 19.59
C LEU A 202 20.92 -10.41 18.89
N PRO A 203 19.88 -11.01 19.49
CA PRO A 203 18.51 -10.71 19.13
C PRO A 203 18.30 -9.21 19.23
N ALA A 204 17.81 -8.61 18.14
CA ALA A 204 17.50 -7.19 18.11
C ALA A 204 16.49 -6.87 19.22
N GLU A 205 16.90 -5.99 20.16
CA GLU A 205 16.14 -5.37 21.25
C GLU A 205 14.85 -6.10 21.72
N GLY A 206 14.92 -6.69 22.92
CA GLY A 206 13.74 -7.14 23.67
C GLY A 206 13.45 -8.64 23.64
N LEU A 207 14.36 -9.47 23.12
CA LEU A 207 14.09 -10.89 22.87
C LEU A 207 14.63 -11.87 23.90
N TYR A 208 15.24 -11.40 25.00
CA TYR A 208 15.73 -12.34 26.01
C TYR A 208 14.83 -12.59 27.19
N PHE A 209 14.13 -11.59 27.73
CA PHE A 209 13.60 -11.74 29.08
C PHE A 209 12.18 -11.19 29.21
N SER A 210 11.23 -11.91 28.62
CA SER A 210 9.86 -11.91 29.11
C SER A 210 9.20 -13.29 28.98
N LYS A 211 9.19 -13.99 30.12
CA LYS A 211 8.29 -15.08 30.55
C LYS A 211 8.16 -16.27 29.59
N GLU A 212 8.99 -17.27 29.86
CA GLU A 212 9.00 -18.62 29.28
C GLU A 212 9.28 -18.66 27.76
N LEU A 213 10.12 -19.60 27.32
CA LEU A 213 10.02 -20.19 25.98
C LEU A 213 8.72 -21.02 25.98
N LYS A 214 7.61 -20.29 26.05
CA LYS A 214 6.27 -20.81 26.19
C LYS A 214 5.88 -21.35 24.83
N ILE A 215 5.64 -22.65 24.78
CA ILE A 215 4.88 -23.24 23.68
C ILE A 215 3.55 -22.48 23.62
N LEU A 216 3.36 -21.70 22.56
CA LEU A 216 2.21 -20.81 22.45
C LEU A 216 0.95 -21.63 22.30
N LYS A 217 -0.01 -21.34 23.17
CA LYS A 217 -1.37 -21.84 23.09
C LYS A 217 -2.30 -20.76 22.52
N ALA A 218 -3.50 -21.13 22.12
CA ALA A 218 -4.51 -20.20 21.61
C ALA A 218 -4.77 -19.00 22.55
N LYS A 219 -4.75 -19.25 23.87
CA LYS A 219 -4.89 -18.22 24.91
C LYS A 219 -3.74 -17.21 24.98
N ASP A 220 -2.59 -17.53 24.38
CA ASP A 220 -1.39 -16.69 24.38
C ASP A 220 -1.35 -15.71 23.20
N LEU A 221 -2.31 -15.81 22.28
CA LEU A 221 -2.44 -14.87 21.18
C LEU A 221 -2.84 -13.48 21.69
N ILE A 222 -2.14 -12.47 21.19
CA ILE A 222 -2.35 -11.06 21.52
C ILE A 222 -3.05 -10.34 20.37
N GLU A 223 -3.89 -9.38 20.73
CA GLU A 223 -4.61 -8.55 19.77
C GLU A 223 -3.80 -7.31 19.44
N ILE A 224 -3.75 -6.96 18.16
CA ILE A 224 -3.22 -5.68 17.73
C ILE A 224 -4.29 -4.63 18.00
N LYS A 225 -3.93 -3.58 18.76
CA LYS A 225 -4.85 -2.50 19.12
C LYS A 225 -4.77 -1.30 18.17
N GLN A 226 -3.66 -1.17 17.43
CA GLN A 226 -3.45 -0.05 16.50
C GLN A 226 -3.09 -0.55 15.11
N HIS A 227 -3.77 -0.04 14.09
CA HIS A 227 -3.54 -0.42 12.69
C HIS A 227 -2.08 -0.20 12.21
N ASN A 228 -1.42 0.83 12.74
CA ASN A 228 -0.03 1.13 12.41
C ASN A 228 0.96 0.06 12.89
N GLU A 229 0.64 -0.71 13.93
CA GLU A 229 1.51 -1.79 14.42
C GLU A 229 1.56 -2.93 13.41
N PHE A 230 0.42 -3.37 12.90
CA PHE A 230 0.36 -4.43 11.88
C PHE A 230 1.02 -3.99 10.57
N LYS A 231 0.79 -2.73 10.16
CA LYS A 231 1.47 -2.13 9.00
C LYS A 231 2.99 -2.15 9.12
N LYS A 232 3.52 -1.70 10.26
CA LYS A 232 4.97 -1.72 10.53
C LYS A 232 5.50 -3.14 10.54
N LEU A 233 4.76 -4.08 11.11
CA LEU A 233 5.14 -5.49 11.11
C LEU A 233 5.31 -6.05 9.69
N LEU A 234 4.28 -5.93 8.85
CA LEU A 234 4.31 -6.43 7.47
C LEU A 234 5.48 -5.81 6.69
N LYS A 235 5.70 -4.50 6.84
CA LYS A 235 6.69 -3.76 6.05
C LYS A 235 8.13 -3.89 6.59
N GLU A 236 8.33 -3.67 7.88
CA GLU A 236 9.65 -3.49 8.49
C GLU A 236 10.24 -4.78 9.05
N LYS A 237 9.40 -5.76 9.42
CA LYS A 237 9.87 -7.04 9.93
C LYS A 237 9.81 -8.11 8.86
N ILE A 238 8.64 -8.32 8.27
CA ILE A 238 8.41 -9.41 7.33
C ILE A 238 9.01 -9.10 5.96
N HIS A 239 8.53 -8.06 5.29
CA HIS A 239 8.99 -7.72 3.94
C HIS A 239 10.49 -7.35 3.91
N GLN A 240 10.99 -6.59 4.88
CA GLN A 240 12.44 -6.34 4.97
C GLN A 240 13.24 -7.61 5.28
N GLY A 241 12.74 -8.53 6.11
CA GLY A 241 13.37 -9.83 6.35
C GLY A 241 13.52 -10.67 5.09
N LEU A 242 12.45 -10.74 4.29
CA LEU A 242 12.48 -11.40 2.96
C LEU A 242 13.50 -10.71 2.03
N ARG A 243 13.48 -9.38 1.98
CA ARG A 243 14.38 -8.59 1.13
C ARG A 243 15.86 -8.76 1.48
N LYS A 244 16.21 -8.88 2.76
CA LYS A 244 17.59 -9.16 3.22
C LYS A 244 18.11 -10.49 2.67
N ASN A 245 17.21 -11.43 2.45
CA ASN A 245 17.50 -12.74 1.89
C ASN A 245 17.32 -12.79 0.35
N GLY A 246 17.24 -11.64 -0.32
CA GLY A 246 17.15 -11.55 -1.79
C GLY A 246 15.73 -11.76 -2.35
N ILE A 247 14.72 -11.95 -1.51
CA ILE A 247 13.34 -12.21 -1.92
C ILE A 247 12.60 -10.88 -2.05
N VAL A 248 12.14 -10.56 -3.26
CA VAL A 248 11.57 -9.26 -3.60
C VAL A 248 10.30 -9.41 -4.44
N GLU A 249 9.53 -8.33 -4.53
CA GLU A 249 8.37 -8.20 -5.42
C GLU A 249 7.38 -9.37 -5.31
N GLU A 250 7.25 -10.19 -6.35
CA GLU A 250 6.24 -11.24 -6.47
C GLU A 250 6.45 -12.36 -5.45
N ASP A 251 7.66 -12.87 -5.30
CA ASP A 251 7.97 -13.91 -4.32
C ASP A 251 7.72 -13.42 -2.89
N ALA A 252 8.05 -12.16 -2.60
CA ALA A 252 7.79 -11.56 -1.30
C ALA A 252 6.28 -11.44 -1.03
N PHE A 253 5.51 -11.00 -2.03
CA PHE A 253 4.05 -10.91 -1.92
C PHE A 253 3.42 -12.27 -1.65
N HIS A 254 3.71 -13.28 -2.48
CA HIS A 254 3.14 -14.62 -2.32
C HIS A 254 3.52 -15.25 -0.99
N THR A 255 4.78 -15.10 -0.56
CA THR A 255 5.24 -15.61 0.74
C THR A 255 4.44 -15.02 1.89
N ILE A 256 4.22 -13.70 1.88
CA ILE A 256 3.48 -13.03 2.96
C ILE A 256 2.01 -13.45 2.95
N ILE A 257 1.37 -13.48 1.79
CA ILE A 257 -0.02 -13.95 1.65
C ILE A 257 -0.17 -15.39 2.17
N ASN A 258 0.73 -16.28 1.78
CA ASN A 258 0.73 -17.67 2.23
C ASN A 258 0.91 -17.79 3.76
N LEU A 259 1.81 -17.00 4.35
CA LEU A 259 2.01 -16.97 5.81
C LEU A 259 0.78 -16.46 6.55
N LEU A 260 0.13 -15.39 6.05
CA LEU A 260 -1.09 -14.87 6.65
C LEU A 260 -2.22 -15.91 6.64
N ILE A 261 -2.42 -16.58 5.51
CA ILE A 261 -3.47 -17.61 5.36
C ILE A 261 -3.20 -18.81 6.25
N ALA A 262 -1.97 -19.34 6.25
CA ALA A 262 -1.57 -20.46 7.11
C ALA A 262 -1.77 -20.13 8.59
N LYS A 263 -1.42 -18.91 9.00
CA LYS A 263 -1.61 -18.45 10.37
C LYS A 263 -3.08 -18.31 10.75
N ILE A 264 -3.91 -17.70 9.88
CA ILE A 264 -5.36 -17.56 10.17
C ILE A 264 -6.01 -18.95 10.27
N TYR A 265 -5.58 -19.91 9.47
CA TYR A 265 -6.07 -21.28 9.57
C TYR A 265 -5.74 -21.93 10.92
N ASP A 266 -4.49 -21.79 11.40
CA ASP A 266 -4.11 -22.26 12.74
C ASP A 266 -4.95 -21.61 13.85
N GLU A 267 -5.24 -20.30 13.72
CA GLU A 267 -6.17 -19.60 14.63
C GLU A 267 -7.59 -20.17 14.59
N ILE A 268 -8.10 -20.52 13.40
CA ILE A 268 -9.42 -21.17 13.23
C ILE A 268 -9.43 -22.55 13.88
N CYS A 269 -8.39 -23.37 13.69
CA CYS A 269 -8.26 -24.68 14.33
C CYS A 269 -8.23 -24.59 15.86
N SER A 270 -7.81 -23.45 16.41
CA SER A 270 -7.74 -23.21 17.85
C SER A 270 -9.05 -22.74 18.49
N VAL A 271 -10.08 -22.43 17.68
CA VAL A 271 -11.37 -21.92 18.18
C VAL A 271 -12.02 -22.92 19.14
N GLY A 272 -12.51 -22.42 20.27
CA GLY A 272 -13.14 -23.25 21.31
C GLY A 272 -12.17 -24.05 22.18
N ASN A 273 -10.86 -24.01 21.92
CA ASN A 273 -9.84 -24.67 22.72
C ASN A 273 -8.71 -23.71 23.13
N PRO A 274 -8.83 -23.01 24.28
CA PRO A 274 -7.80 -22.09 24.77
C PRO A 274 -6.42 -22.73 24.99
N ASP A 275 -6.36 -24.04 25.21
CA ASP A 275 -5.15 -24.80 25.45
C ASP A 275 -4.56 -25.44 24.19
N TYR A 276 -5.17 -25.24 23.03
CA TYR A 276 -4.66 -25.69 21.74
C TYR A 276 -3.25 -25.14 21.52
N GLU A 277 -2.28 -26.04 21.35
CA GLU A 277 -0.92 -25.70 20.99
C GLU A 277 -0.86 -25.28 19.52
N LEU A 278 -0.50 -24.02 19.29
CA LEU A 278 -0.46 -23.44 17.95
C LEU A 278 0.59 -24.15 17.10
N LYS A 279 0.26 -24.53 15.86
CA LYS A 279 1.26 -25.08 14.93
C LYS A 279 2.09 -23.96 14.30
N PHE A 280 1.52 -22.77 14.12
CA PHE A 280 2.16 -21.58 13.56
C PHE A 280 2.98 -20.84 14.62
N GLN A 281 4.10 -21.43 15.01
CA GLN A 281 5.09 -20.83 15.91
C GLN A 281 6.47 -21.41 15.63
N VAL A 282 7.51 -20.76 16.13
CA VAL A 282 8.86 -21.33 16.24
C VAL A 282 9.02 -21.97 17.62
N LYS A 283 9.46 -23.22 17.64
CA LYS A 283 9.83 -24.01 18.83
C LYS A 283 11.35 -24.21 18.84
N PRO A 284 11.97 -24.48 19.99
CA PRO A 284 13.43 -24.66 20.04
C PRO A 284 13.98 -25.77 19.14
N SER A 285 13.25 -26.89 19.00
CA SER A 285 13.63 -27.99 18.10
C SER A 285 13.69 -27.57 16.63
N ASP A 286 12.98 -26.52 16.24
CA ASP A 286 12.88 -26.10 14.84
C ASP A 286 14.20 -25.52 14.31
N TYR A 287 15.10 -25.06 15.18
CA TYR A 287 16.44 -24.61 14.77
C TYR A 287 17.34 -25.77 14.30
N LEU A 288 17.05 -26.99 14.76
CA LEU A 288 17.75 -28.23 14.42
C LEU A 288 17.07 -28.95 13.26
N TYR A 289 15.75 -29.04 13.33
CA TYR A 289 14.91 -29.76 12.38
C TYR A 289 14.16 -28.77 11.49
N GLN A 290 14.93 -28.02 10.70
CA GLN A 290 14.42 -26.90 9.91
C GLN A 290 13.42 -27.37 8.83
N ASP A 291 13.63 -28.54 8.24
CA ASP A 291 12.71 -29.11 7.25
C ASP A 291 11.39 -29.56 7.89
N ASP A 292 11.42 -30.15 9.09
CA ASP A 292 10.19 -30.51 9.83
C ASP A 292 9.38 -29.26 10.20
N PHE A 293 10.06 -28.19 10.61
CA PHE A 293 9.44 -26.90 10.84
C PHE A 293 8.78 -26.35 9.57
N TYR A 294 9.51 -26.34 8.45
CA TYR A 294 8.95 -25.87 7.18
C TYR A 294 7.73 -26.70 6.76
N ASN A 295 7.82 -28.03 6.87
CA ASN A 295 6.72 -28.94 6.56
C ASN A 295 5.50 -28.71 7.46
N ARG A 296 5.69 -28.44 8.75
CA ARG A 296 4.60 -28.09 9.68
C ARG A 296 3.85 -26.83 9.25
N ILE A 297 4.58 -25.77 8.85
CA ILE A 297 3.94 -24.54 8.37
C ILE A 297 3.31 -24.76 6.98
N LYS A 298 3.92 -25.59 6.13
CA LYS A 298 3.40 -25.92 4.80
C LYS A 298 2.10 -26.72 4.90
N GLU A 299 1.99 -27.64 5.86
CA GLU A 299 0.76 -28.38 6.16
C GLU A 299 -0.38 -27.43 6.53
N LEU A 300 -0.09 -26.40 7.34
CA LEU A 300 -1.08 -25.35 7.63
C LEU A 300 -1.51 -24.61 6.35
N LEU A 301 -0.57 -24.24 5.47
CA LEU A 301 -0.89 -23.60 4.19
C LEU A 301 -1.73 -24.50 3.27
N GLU A 302 -1.39 -25.79 3.19
CA GLU A 302 -2.10 -26.78 2.38
C GLU A 302 -3.56 -26.89 2.85
N ASN A 303 -3.75 -27.12 4.15
CA ASN A 303 -5.08 -27.19 4.73
C ASN A 303 -5.85 -25.86 4.60
N ALA A 304 -5.17 -24.72 4.78
CA ALA A 304 -5.78 -23.42 4.58
C ALA A 304 -6.19 -23.18 3.11
N SER A 305 -5.44 -23.68 2.15
CA SER A 305 -5.76 -23.54 0.72
C SER A 305 -7.00 -24.36 0.35
N ILE A 306 -7.15 -25.56 0.92
CA ILE A 306 -8.34 -26.39 0.74
C ILE A 306 -9.53 -25.77 1.46
N HIS A 307 -9.38 -25.56 2.76
CA HIS A 307 -10.49 -25.20 3.63
C HIS A 307 -10.84 -23.72 3.56
N LEU A 308 -9.92 -22.80 3.33
CA LEU A 308 -10.25 -21.36 3.30
C LEU A 308 -10.36 -20.83 1.87
N LEU A 309 -9.58 -21.36 0.92
CA LEU A 309 -9.53 -20.86 -0.46
C LEU A 309 -10.32 -21.70 -1.47
N GLY A 310 -10.83 -22.87 -1.06
CA GLY A 310 -11.60 -23.77 -1.93
C GLY A 310 -10.78 -24.44 -3.02
N GLU A 311 -9.46 -24.56 -2.84
CA GLU A 311 -8.60 -25.24 -3.81
C GLU A 311 -8.72 -26.76 -3.71
N ASP A 312 -8.53 -27.43 -4.85
CA ASP A 312 -8.45 -28.89 -4.85
C ASP A 312 -7.18 -29.36 -4.13
N ALA A 313 -7.26 -30.54 -3.49
CA ALA A 313 -6.16 -31.06 -2.67
C ALA A 313 -4.84 -31.23 -3.44
N LYS A 314 -4.89 -31.53 -4.74
CA LYS A 314 -3.68 -31.71 -5.56
C LYS A 314 -3.01 -30.37 -5.85
N SER A 315 -3.77 -29.31 -6.07
CA SER A 315 -3.25 -27.95 -6.23
C SER A 315 -2.72 -27.39 -4.91
N ALA A 316 -3.47 -27.56 -3.82
CA ALA A 316 -3.06 -27.13 -2.48
C ALA A 316 -1.73 -27.78 -2.04
N LYS A 317 -1.56 -29.09 -2.26
CA LYS A 317 -0.33 -29.82 -1.89
C LYS A 317 0.94 -29.32 -2.62
N ARG A 318 0.77 -28.77 -3.83
CA ARG A 318 1.85 -28.20 -4.64
C ARG A 318 2.25 -26.79 -4.23
N ARG A 319 1.45 -26.10 -3.40
CA ARG A 319 1.79 -24.77 -2.91
C ARG A 319 3.01 -24.85 -2.00
N GLU A 320 3.99 -24.00 -2.29
CA GLU A 320 5.13 -23.75 -1.43
C GLU A 320 4.90 -22.42 -0.70
N ILE A 321 5.39 -22.31 0.54
CA ILE A 321 5.37 -21.03 1.25
C ILE A 321 6.32 -20.06 0.56
N LEU A 322 7.52 -20.55 0.22
CA LEU A 322 8.60 -19.79 -0.37
C LEU A 322 9.49 -20.72 -1.20
N ASN A 323 9.69 -20.38 -2.48
CA ASN A 323 10.60 -21.09 -3.36
C ASN A 323 12.04 -20.54 -3.21
N HIS A 324 12.75 -20.99 -2.17
CA HIS A 324 14.13 -20.56 -1.90
C HIS A 324 14.94 -21.66 -1.20
N GLN A 325 16.24 -21.75 -1.51
CA GLN A 325 17.15 -22.77 -0.94
C GLN A 325 17.19 -22.74 0.60
N ASN A 326 17.16 -21.54 1.19
CA ASN A 326 17.18 -21.34 2.66
C ASN A 326 15.76 -21.11 3.24
N ARG A 327 14.71 -21.63 2.60
CA ARG A 327 13.31 -21.36 2.97
C ARG A 327 13.02 -21.51 4.47
N ALA A 328 13.45 -22.61 5.07
CA ALA A 328 13.19 -22.88 6.48
C ALA A 328 13.89 -21.87 7.41
N LYS A 329 15.18 -21.59 7.16
CA LYS A 329 15.95 -20.59 7.92
C LYS A 329 15.35 -19.19 7.84
N ILE A 330 14.82 -18.81 6.68
CA ILE A 330 14.14 -17.52 6.48
C ILE A 330 12.83 -17.47 7.28
N LEU A 331 12.06 -18.56 7.28
CA LEU A 331 10.85 -18.64 8.11
C LEU A 331 11.15 -18.60 9.61
N LEU A 332 12.26 -19.18 10.07
CA LEU A 332 12.71 -19.07 11.47
C LEU A 332 13.02 -17.62 11.88
N GLU A 333 13.46 -16.76 10.95
CA GLU A 333 13.68 -15.34 11.21
C GLU A 333 12.36 -14.55 11.26
N ILE A 334 11.38 -14.92 10.43
CA ILE A 334 10.18 -14.10 10.17
C ILE A 334 8.98 -14.49 11.05
N ILE A 335 8.72 -15.79 11.22
CA ILE A 335 7.56 -16.31 11.96
C ILE A 335 7.50 -15.82 13.42
N PRO A 336 8.62 -15.62 14.16
CA PRO A 336 8.57 -15.08 15.52
C PRO A 336 7.83 -13.74 15.64
N TYR A 337 7.86 -12.91 14.58
CA TYR A 337 7.16 -11.63 14.59
C TYR A 337 5.64 -11.78 14.36
N LEU A 338 5.19 -12.86 13.74
CA LEU A 338 3.77 -13.13 13.47
C LEU A 338 3.11 -14.04 14.51
N GLN A 339 3.84 -15.02 15.07
CA GLN A 339 3.25 -16.16 15.78
C GLN A 339 2.32 -15.78 16.93
N ARG A 340 2.61 -14.72 17.69
CA ARG A 340 1.80 -14.28 18.83
C ARG A 340 0.58 -13.44 18.45
N ILE A 341 0.48 -12.91 17.24
CA ILE A 341 -0.60 -11.99 16.87
C ILE A 341 -1.89 -12.77 16.58
N ARG A 342 -3.04 -12.29 17.02
CA ARG A 342 -4.36 -12.81 16.61
C ARG A 342 -4.83 -12.06 15.36
N LEU A 343 -4.59 -12.60 14.17
CA LEU A 343 -4.97 -11.95 12.90
C LEU A 343 -6.48 -11.80 12.76
N ARG A 344 -7.30 -12.72 13.30
CA ARG A 344 -8.76 -12.58 13.25
C ARG A 344 -9.31 -11.42 14.09
N SER A 345 -8.52 -10.87 15.03
CA SER A 345 -8.94 -9.68 15.78
C SER A 345 -8.90 -8.40 14.91
N LEU A 346 -8.19 -8.43 13.78
CA LEU A 346 -8.08 -7.28 12.86
C LEU A 346 -9.44 -6.86 12.27
N ARG A 347 -10.44 -7.76 12.23
CA ARG A 347 -11.82 -7.43 11.83
C ARG A 347 -12.41 -6.29 12.66
N PHE A 348 -12.02 -6.20 13.94
CA PHE A 348 -12.53 -5.23 14.91
C PHE A 348 -11.69 -3.95 15.01
N LEU A 349 -10.53 -3.89 14.33
CA LEU A 349 -9.83 -2.63 14.17
C LEU A 349 -10.68 -1.72 13.29
N GLY A 350 -10.83 -0.45 13.70
CA GLY A 350 -11.79 0.52 13.18
C GLY A 350 -12.00 0.46 11.66
N GLU A 351 -13.25 0.74 11.24
CA GLU A 351 -13.80 0.44 9.92
C GLU A 351 -12.89 0.85 8.73
N ASP A 352 -12.05 1.88 8.90
CA ASP A 352 -11.19 2.45 7.85
C ASP A 352 -9.72 1.95 7.82
N SER A 353 -9.28 1.13 8.78
CA SER A 353 -7.85 0.83 8.99
C SER A 353 -7.24 -0.25 8.08
N MET A 354 -8.01 -1.28 7.69
CA MET A 354 -7.47 -2.47 7.03
C MET A 354 -7.19 -2.27 5.53
N GLY A 355 -8.07 -1.53 4.83
CA GLY A 355 -7.85 -1.18 3.43
C GLY A 355 -6.55 -0.42 3.22
N ASP A 356 -6.24 0.52 4.12
CA ASP A 356 -5.01 1.30 4.06
C ASP A 356 -3.75 0.49 4.40
N ILE A 357 -3.83 -0.45 5.35
CA ILE A 357 -2.71 -1.37 5.65
C ILE A 357 -2.34 -2.17 4.39
N PHE A 358 -3.33 -2.77 3.73
CA PHE A 358 -3.10 -3.57 2.54
C PHE A 358 -2.70 -2.73 1.32
N LEU A 359 -3.24 -1.53 1.18
CA LEU A 359 -2.83 -0.56 0.17
C LEU A 359 -1.34 -0.20 0.30
N ASP A 360 -0.92 0.21 1.49
CA ASP A 360 0.47 0.56 1.75
C ASP A 360 1.39 -0.65 1.65
N PHE A 361 0.93 -1.83 2.08
CA PHE A 361 1.63 -3.09 1.88
C PHE A 361 1.91 -3.35 0.41
N MET A 362 0.89 -3.24 -0.46
CA MET A 362 1.01 -3.40 -1.91
C MET A 362 1.99 -2.40 -2.52
N HIS A 363 1.90 -1.12 -2.14
CA HIS A 363 2.84 -0.09 -2.61
C HIS A 363 4.26 -0.30 -2.09
N SER A 364 4.42 -0.91 -0.91
CA SER A 364 5.74 -1.19 -0.35
C SER A 364 6.47 -2.27 -1.15
N ILE A 365 5.73 -3.29 -1.60
CA ILE A 365 6.27 -4.41 -2.37
C ILE A 365 6.44 -4.05 -3.84
N PHE A 366 5.41 -3.46 -4.47
CA PHE A 366 5.40 -3.19 -5.89
C PHE A 366 5.69 -1.71 -6.18
N ARG A 367 6.88 -1.44 -6.74
CA ARG A 367 7.33 -0.07 -7.10
C ARG A 367 6.49 0.58 -8.22
N GLN A 368 5.76 -0.20 -9.00
CA GLN A 368 4.92 0.24 -10.11
C GLN A 368 3.54 -0.45 -10.09
N SER A 369 2.76 -0.28 -9.04
CA SER A 369 1.34 -0.65 -9.05
C SER A 369 0.54 0.39 -9.87
N ARG A 370 0.79 0.47 -11.19
CA ARG A 370 -0.04 1.30 -12.09
C ARG A 370 -1.41 0.61 -12.22
N GLY A 371 -2.50 1.33 -11.97
CA GLY A 371 -3.87 0.85 -12.25
C GLY A 371 -4.62 0.15 -11.11
N LEU A 372 -4.02 -0.04 -9.93
CA LEU A 372 -4.75 -0.52 -8.75
C LEU A 372 -5.26 0.69 -7.96
N PHE A 373 -6.54 1.02 -8.14
CA PHE A 373 -7.23 2.10 -7.42
C PHE A 373 -8.12 1.48 -6.34
N PHE A 374 -7.77 1.69 -5.08
CA PHE A 374 -8.55 1.13 -3.97
C PHE A 374 -9.63 2.11 -3.55
N THR A 375 -10.88 1.68 -3.69
CA THR A 375 -12.05 2.38 -3.14
C THR A 375 -11.92 2.44 -1.62
N HIS A 376 -12.18 3.61 -1.04
CA HIS A 376 -12.16 3.81 0.40
C HIS A 376 -13.43 3.21 1.05
N PRO A 377 -13.35 2.63 2.27
CA PRO A 377 -14.50 2.06 2.96
C PRO A 377 -15.70 3.01 3.07
N ASN A 378 -15.52 4.30 3.41
CA ASN A 378 -16.60 5.29 3.36
C ASN A 378 -17.44 5.28 2.07
N ILE A 379 -16.79 5.21 0.90
CA ILE A 379 -17.49 5.17 -0.38
C ILE A 379 -18.21 3.82 -0.55
N SER A 380 -17.53 2.71 -0.27
CA SER A 380 -18.09 1.37 -0.40
C SER A 380 -19.28 1.15 0.54
N ARG A 381 -19.19 1.61 1.79
CA ARG A 381 -20.24 1.56 2.81
C ARG A 381 -21.46 2.38 2.40
N PHE A 382 -21.24 3.61 1.91
CA PHE A 382 -22.32 4.45 1.40
C PHE A 382 -23.07 3.77 0.25
N VAL A 383 -22.33 3.20 -0.72
CA VAL A 383 -22.93 2.45 -1.84
C VAL A 383 -23.75 1.26 -1.35
N CYS A 384 -23.22 0.46 -0.41
CA CYS A 384 -23.92 -0.71 0.11
C CYS A 384 -25.22 -0.32 0.85
N LYS A 385 -25.18 0.74 1.68
CA LYS A 385 -26.37 1.27 2.36
C LYS A 385 -27.40 1.83 1.39
N ALA A 386 -26.96 2.56 0.37
CA ALA A 386 -27.84 3.13 -0.65
C ALA A 386 -28.54 2.08 -1.52
N LEU A 387 -27.97 0.87 -1.61
CA LEU A 387 -28.61 -0.30 -2.23
C LEU A 387 -29.41 -1.16 -1.25
N ASN A 388 -29.36 -0.84 0.05
CA ASN A 388 -30.00 -1.58 1.14
C ASN A 388 -29.47 -3.02 1.29
N ILE A 389 -28.15 -3.19 1.12
CA ILE A 389 -27.49 -4.51 1.13
C ILE A 389 -27.68 -5.23 2.48
N GLU A 390 -27.80 -4.53 3.60
CA GLU A 390 -28.07 -5.16 4.90
C GLU A 390 -29.35 -6.01 4.92
N LYS A 391 -30.38 -5.67 4.14
CA LYS A 391 -31.64 -6.43 4.07
C LYS A 391 -31.47 -7.81 3.42
N VAL A 392 -30.36 -8.07 2.73
CA VAL A 392 -30.05 -9.42 2.18
C VAL A 392 -30.01 -10.48 3.30
N LYS A 393 -29.74 -10.08 4.54
CA LYS A 393 -29.83 -10.96 5.72
C LYS A 393 -31.21 -11.57 5.92
N GLU A 394 -32.27 -10.88 5.54
CA GLU A 394 -33.65 -11.37 5.68
C GLU A 394 -33.88 -12.53 4.71
N SER A 395 -33.49 -12.38 3.45
CA SER A 395 -33.64 -13.41 2.43
C SER A 395 -32.76 -14.64 2.68
N LEU A 396 -31.60 -14.46 3.32
CA LEU A 396 -30.77 -15.56 3.84
C LEU A 396 -31.53 -16.47 4.83
N LYS A 397 -32.39 -15.90 5.70
CA LYS A 397 -33.17 -16.68 6.69
C LYS A 397 -34.31 -17.47 6.04
N GLU A 398 -34.87 -16.93 4.96
CA GLU A 398 -35.99 -17.51 4.23
C GLU A 398 -35.54 -18.55 3.18
N GLY A 399 -34.25 -18.60 2.85
CA GLY A 399 -33.69 -19.48 1.83
C GLY A 399 -33.84 -18.97 0.40
N ASP A 400 -34.42 -17.79 0.20
CA ASP A 400 -34.46 -17.06 -1.08
C ASP A 400 -33.20 -16.20 -1.23
N TYR A 401 -32.07 -16.82 -1.59
CA TYR A 401 -30.78 -16.13 -1.61
C TYR A 401 -30.75 -14.98 -2.63
N LYS A 402 -30.39 -13.78 -2.16
CA LYS A 402 -30.06 -12.64 -3.03
C LYS A 402 -28.55 -12.57 -3.26
N TYR A 403 -28.13 -12.61 -4.52
CA TYR A 403 -26.72 -12.67 -4.88
C TYR A 403 -26.11 -11.29 -5.14
N ILE A 404 -24.94 -11.05 -4.55
CA ILE A 404 -24.17 -9.81 -4.63
C ILE A 404 -22.86 -10.10 -5.35
N LEU A 405 -22.57 -9.31 -6.39
CA LEU A 405 -21.36 -9.45 -7.19
C LEU A 405 -20.54 -8.16 -7.24
N ASP A 406 -19.22 -8.28 -7.11
CA ASP A 406 -18.27 -7.29 -7.61
C ASP A 406 -17.49 -7.84 -8.83
N PRO A 407 -17.82 -7.41 -10.07
CA PRO A 407 -17.18 -7.87 -11.30
C PRO A 407 -15.78 -7.31 -11.56
N SER A 408 -15.25 -6.51 -10.64
CA SER A 408 -13.88 -5.98 -10.66
C SER A 408 -13.41 -5.78 -9.22
N CYS A 409 -13.36 -6.91 -8.48
CA CYS A 409 -13.38 -6.87 -7.03
C CYS A 409 -12.12 -6.30 -6.37
N GLY A 410 -10.99 -6.18 -7.09
CA GLY A 410 -9.75 -5.67 -6.52
C GLY A 410 -9.36 -6.44 -5.25
N SER A 411 -9.08 -5.74 -4.15
CA SER A 411 -8.87 -6.36 -2.81
C SER A 411 -10.15 -6.60 -2.00
N GLY A 412 -11.31 -6.45 -2.62
CA GLY A 412 -12.60 -6.79 -2.02
C GLY A 412 -13.24 -5.73 -1.12
N THR A 413 -12.86 -4.45 -1.18
CA THR A 413 -13.43 -3.44 -0.26
C THR A 413 -14.96 -3.42 -0.26
N PHE A 414 -15.60 -3.48 -1.44
CA PHE A 414 -17.06 -3.55 -1.54
C PHE A 414 -17.63 -4.82 -0.89
N LEU A 415 -17.04 -5.98 -1.17
CA LEU A 415 -17.47 -7.26 -0.62
C LEU A 415 -17.30 -7.31 0.91
N ILE A 416 -16.23 -6.69 1.43
CA ILE A 416 -15.98 -6.59 2.87
C ILE A 416 -17.00 -5.68 3.56
N GLU A 417 -17.35 -4.54 2.95
CA GLU A 417 -18.37 -3.66 3.50
C GLU A 417 -19.77 -4.31 3.44
N ALA A 418 -20.09 -5.02 2.36
CA ALA A 418 -21.31 -5.83 2.29
C ALA A 418 -21.33 -6.91 3.40
N LEU A 419 -20.23 -7.65 3.57
CA LEU A 419 -20.07 -8.65 4.62
C LEU A 419 -20.26 -8.06 6.02
N ARG A 420 -19.66 -6.89 6.28
CA ARG A 420 -19.76 -6.17 7.57
C ARG A 420 -21.19 -5.74 7.86
N LEU A 421 -21.91 -5.19 6.88
CA LEU A 421 -23.29 -4.74 7.04
C LEU A 421 -24.25 -5.91 7.27
N ILE A 422 -24.14 -6.98 6.48
CA ILE A 422 -25.01 -8.15 6.58
C ILE A 422 -24.76 -8.93 7.88
N PHE A 423 -23.49 -9.13 8.26
CA PHE A 423 -23.08 -10.00 9.37
C PHE A 423 -22.54 -9.26 10.59
N LYS A 424 -22.96 -8.01 10.80
CA LYS A 424 -22.50 -7.16 11.92
C LYS A 424 -22.58 -7.87 13.27
N ASP A 425 -23.72 -8.49 13.55
CA ASP A 425 -24.03 -9.12 14.84
C ASP A 425 -23.83 -10.64 14.84
N GLU A 426 -23.26 -11.21 13.77
CA GLU A 426 -23.07 -12.67 13.69
C GLU A 426 -21.70 -13.10 14.22
N PRO A 427 -21.64 -14.24 14.93
CA PRO A 427 -20.37 -14.82 15.32
C PRO A 427 -19.61 -15.23 14.07
N ILE A 428 -18.32 -14.95 14.07
CA ILE A 428 -17.42 -15.09 12.91
C ILE A 428 -17.44 -16.50 12.30
N ASP A 429 -17.73 -17.54 13.08
CA ASP A 429 -17.77 -18.92 12.60
C ASP A 429 -19.06 -19.26 11.81
N LYS A 430 -20.13 -18.45 11.94
CA LYS A 430 -21.36 -18.56 11.14
C LYS A 430 -21.34 -17.73 9.86
N ILE A 431 -20.48 -16.71 9.80
CA ILE A 431 -20.39 -15.78 8.66
C ILE A 431 -20.06 -16.54 7.38
N ARG A 432 -19.08 -17.43 7.44
CA ARG A 432 -18.58 -18.20 6.30
C ARG A 432 -19.65 -18.93 5.51
N GLU A 433 -20.46 -19.75 6.16
CA GLU A 433 -21.45 -20.59 5.47
C GLU A 433 -22.52 -19.76 4.77
N ASN A 434 -22.89 -18.62 5.35
CA ASN A 434 -23.89 -17.73 4.78
C ASN A 434 -23.31 -16.86 3.67
N ALA A 435 -22.12 -16.31 3.87
CA ALA A 435 -21.49 -15.43 2.91
C ALA A 435 -21.06 -16.16 1.62
N LEU A 436 -20.64 -17.44 1.72
CA LEU A 436 -20.42 -18.33 0.56
C LEU A 436 -21.64 -18.51 -0.36
N LYS A 437 -22.86 -18.29 0.14
CA LYS A 437 -24.09 -18.43 -0.64
C LYS A 437 -24.44 -17.17 -1.42
N ILE A 438 -23.97 -16.00 -0.98
CA ILE A 438 -24.48 -14.70 -1.46
C ILE A 438 -23.41 -13.76 -2.02
N LEU A 439 -22.13 -13.89 -1.65
CA LEU A 439 -21.07 -12.99 -2.10
C LEU A 439 -20.24 -13.62 -3.22
N PHE A 440 -19.98 -12.83 -4.26
CA PHE A 440 -19.23 -13.24 -5.44
C PHE A 440 -18.29 -12.11 -5.89
N GLY A 441 -17.09 -12.49 -6.35
CA GLY A 441 -16.10 -11.53 -6.84
C GLY A 441 -15.27 -12.09 -7.98
N ILE A 442 -14.89 -11.22 -8.90
CA ILE A 442 -13.99 -11.56 -10.00
C ILE A 442 -13.09 -10.37 -10.32
N ASP A 443 -11.82 -10.65 -10.59
CA ASP A 443 -10.85 -9.67 -11.06
C ASP A 443 -9.84 -10.38 -11.96
N ASN A 444 -9.26 -9.67 -12.93
CA ASN A 444 -8.26 -10.28 -13.84
C ASN A 444 -6.85 -10.30 -13.23
N ASN A 445 -6.63 -9.61 -12.10
CA ASN A 445 -5.36 -9.52 -11.42
C ASN A 445 -5.25 -10.52 -10.27
N GLU A 446 -4.38 -11.51 -10.41
CA GLU A 446 -4.16 -12.56 -9.40
C GLU A 446 -3.72 -12.02 -8.04
N LYS A 447 -2.96 -10.92 -8.00
CA LYS A 447 -2.50 -10.31 -6.74
C LYS A 447 -3.66 -9.63 -6.02
N ALA A 448 -4.53 -8.97 -6.78
CA ALA A 448 -5.72 -8.34 -6.23
C ALA A 448 -6.68 -9.38 -5.66
N THR A 449 -6.97 -10.45 -6.42
CA THR A 449 -7.84 -11.53 -5.94
C THR A 449 -7.22 -12.27 -4.75
N ALA A 450 -5.92 -12.55 -4.75
CA ALA A 450 -5.25 -13.17 -3.60
C ALA A 450 -5.39 -12.30 -2.33
N LEU A 451 -5.25 -10.99 -2.47
CA LEU A 451 -5.45 -10.04 -1.38
C LEU A 451 -6.91 -9.98 -0.92
N CYS A 452 -7.86 -9.97 -1.86
CA CYS A 452 -9.30 -10.07 -1.58
C CYS A 452 -9.61 -11.31 -0.75
N LYS A 453 -9.09 -12.47 -1.15
CA LYS A 453 -9.28 -13.72 -0.41
C LYS A 453 -8.74 -13.64 1.02
N VAL A 454 -7.52 -13.14 1.23
CA VAL A 454 -6.98 -12.94 2.58
C VAL A 454 -7.87 -12.01 3.40
N ASN A 455 -8.33 -10.92 2.80
CA ASN A 455 -9.17 -9.94 3.47
C ASN A 455 -10.52 -10.56 3.88
N MET A 456 -11.18 -11.29 2.98
CA MET A 456 -12.43 -11.99 3.28
C MET A 456 -12.24 -13.04 4.39
N VAL A 457 -11.11 -13.77 4.40
CA VAL A 457 -10.77 -14.76 5.44
C VAL A 457 -10.61 -14.07 6.81
N ILE A 458 -9.92 -12.93 6.88
CA ILE A 458 -9.77 -12.15 8.13
C ILE A 458 -11.12 -11.73 8.68
N HIS A 459 -12.07 -11.38 7.81
CA HIS A 459 -13.39 -10.89 8.20
C HIS A 459 -14.43 -12.00 8.47
N GLY A 460 -14.06 -13.27 8.31
CA GLY A 460 -14.87 -14.42 8.73
C GLY A 460 -15.60 -15.16 7.62
N ASP A 461 -15.56 -14.66 6.39
CA ASP A 461 -16.18 -15.30 5.24
C ASP A 461 -15.41 -16.55 4.79
N GLY A 462 -14.08 -16.46 4.78
CA GLY A 462 -13.26 -17.36 3.97
C GLY A 462 -12.87 -16.70 2.64
N SER A 463 -12.85 -17.46 1.55
CA SER A 463 -12.58 -16.99 0.17
C SER A 463 -13.82 -17.13 -0.71
N ALA A 464 -15.00 -16.67 -0.27
CA ALA A 464 -16.23 -16.92 -0.98
C ALA A 464 -16.18 -16.48 -2.43
N ASN A 465 -16.35 -17.45 -3.35
CA ASN A 465 -16.56 -17.26 -4.78
C ASN A 465 -15.72 -16.12 -5.42
N ILE A 466 -14.45 -15.98 -5.01
CA ILE A 466 -13.50 -15.02 -5.58
C ILE A 466 -12.64 -15.70 -6.65
N TYR A 467 -12.72 -15.21 -7.89
CA TYR A 467 -12.06 -15.83 -9.03
C TYR A 467 -11.12 -14.89 -9.80
N THR A 468 -10.00 -15.42 -10.28
CA THR A 468 -9.06 -14.69 -11.15
C THR A 468 -9.39 -14.95 -12.63
N ARG A 469 -10.20 -14.09 -13.24
CA ARG A 469 -10.66 -14.21 -14.63
C ARG A 469 -11.00 -12.83 -15.20
N ASP A 470 -11.00 -12.71 -16.52
CA ASP A 470 -11.54 -11.53 -17.20
C ASP A 470 -13.08 -11.54 -17.09
N SER A 471 -13.64 -10.55 -16.40
CA SER A 471 -15.09 -10.41 -16.23
C SER A 471 -15.80 -9.96 -17.49
N LEU A 472 -15.07 -9.47 -18.51
CA LEU A 472 -15.62 -9.23 -19.83
C LEU A 472 -15.63 -10.49 -20.70
N SER A 473 -15.02 -11.61 -20.29
CA SER A 473 -15.10 -12.88 -21.02
C SER A 473 -16.54 -13.38 -21.23
N PRO A 474 -16.84 -14.20 -22.27
CA PRO A 474 -18.21 -14.65 -22.55
C PRO A 474 -18.88 -15.26 -21.32
N LEU A 475 -20.20 -15.12 -21.17
CA LEU A 475 -20.91 -15.62 -19.97
C LEU A 475 -20.62 -17.10 -19.68
N SER A 476 -20.45 -17.92 -20.71
CA SER A 476 -20.14 -19.36 -20.57
C SER A 476 -18.76 -19.66 -19.97
N ASN A 477 -17.86 -18.68 -19.94
CA ASN A 477 -16.50 -18.82 -19.43
C ASN A 477 -16.35 -18.23 -18.02
N LEU A 478 -17.40 -17.59 -17.50
CA LEU A 478 -17.40 -17.06 -16.14
C LEU A 478 -17.47 -18.21 -15.12
N PRO A 479 -16.65 -18.18 -14.06
CA PRO A 479 -16.47 -19.31 -13.15
C PRO A 479 -17.54 -19.39 -12.05
N PHE A 480 -18.63 -18.64 -12.15
CA PHE A 480 -19.63 -18.54 -11.10
C PHE A 480 -20.55 -19.77 -11.07
N PRO A 481 -20.80 -20.37 -9.90
CA PRO A 481 -21.57 -21.62 -9.78
C PRO A 481 -23.05 -21.47 -10.19
N ASN A 482 -23.60 -20.26 -10.11
CA ASN A 482 -24.97 -19.95 -10.57
C ASN A 482 -25.07 -19.80 -12.11
N ILE A 483 -23.95 -19.69 -12.83
CA ILE A 483 -23.94 -19.59 -14.29
C ILE A 483 -23.72 -20.97 -14.90
N LYS A 484 -24.75 -21.48 -15.57
CA LYS A 484 -24.73 -22.76 -16.30
C LYS A 484 -25.02 -22.51 -17.78
N LYS A 485 -24.71 -23.46 -18.66
CA LYS A 485 -24.92 -23.28 -20.11
C LYS A 485 -26.40 -23.00 -20.43
N GLU A 486 -27.31 -23.66 -19.72
CA GLU A 486 -28.75 -23.53 -19.81
C GLU A 486 -29.31 -22.24 -19.20
N SER A 487 -28.54 -21.54 -18.36
CA SER A 487 -28.95 -20.26 -17.78
C SER A 487 -28.65 -19.08 -18.69
N ILE A 488 -27.97 -19.28 -19.83
CA ILE A 488 -27.60 -18.22 -20.77
C ILE A 488 -28.61 -18.18 -21.92
N GLN A 489 -29.22 -17.02 -22.15
CA GLN A 489 -30.02 -16.71 -23.34
C GLN A 489 -29.14 -15.98 -24.36
N ARG A 490 -29.26 -16.30 -25.65
CA ARG A 490 -28.52 -15.64 -26.74
C ARG A 490 -29.47 -15.11 -27.81
N PHE A 491 -29.10 -13.98 -28.40
CA PHE A 491 -29.92 -13.27 -29.37
C PHE A 491 -29.09 -12.82 -30.58
N ASN A 492 -29.73 -12.79 -31.75
CA ASN A 492 -29.13 -12.23 -32.97
C ASN A 492 -29.38 -10.72 -33.10
N SER A 493 -30.40 -10.19 -32.41
CA SER A 493 -30.82 -8.79 -32.43
C SER A 493 -31.22 -8.33 -31.03
N GLY A 494 -31.30 -7.01 -30.81
CA GLY A 494 -31.66 -6.42 -29.52
C GLY A 494 -30.52 -5.66 -28.83
N SER A 495 -30.78 -5.18 -27.62
CA SER A 495 -29.87 -4.31 -26.85
C SER A 495 -28.55 -4.99 -26.43
N THR A 496 -28.51 -6.33 -26.39
CA THR A 496 -27.32 -7.13 -26.11
C THR A 496 -27.42 -8.49 -26.82
N PHE A 497 -26.32 -9.24 -26.91
CA PHE A 497 -26.26 -10.54 -27.58
C PHE A 497 -26.47 -11.74 -26.64
N GLU A 498 -26.22 -11.58 -25.35
CA GLU A 498 -26.42 -12.63 -24.36
C GLU A 498 -26.84 -12.06 -23.02
N VAL A 499 -27.68 -12.77 -22.27
CA VAL A 499 -28.04 -12.44 -20.87
C VAL A 499 -28.25 -13.71 -20.06
N LEU A 500 -28.17 -13.62 -18.75
CA LEU A 500 -28.64 -14.67 -17.86
C LEU A 500 -30.17 -14.68 -17.77
N LYS A 501 -30.75 -15.88 -17.70
CA LYS A 501 -32.16 -16.11 -17.36
C LYS A 501 -32.42 -15.55 -15.97
N ASP A 502 -33.60 -14.97 -15.79
CA ASP A 502 -34.06 -14.48 -14.50
C ASP A 502 -34.02 -15.60 -13.45
N GLY A 503 -33.52 -15.29 -12.26
CA GLY A 503 -33.27 -16.25 -11.18
C GLY A 503 -31.91 -16.97 -11.26
N SER A 504 -31.18 -16.86 -12.37
CA SER A 504 -29.79 -17.36 -12.47
C SER A 504 -28.75 -16.23 -12.40
N GLY A 505 -29.17 -14.99 -12.52
CA GLY A 505 -28.32 -13.80 -12.43
C GLY A 505 -28.10 -13.33 -11.00
N PHE A 506 -27.59 -12.11 -10.87
CA PHE A 506 -27.29 -11.45 -9.59
C PHE A 506 -28.33 -10.38 -9.25
N ASP A 507 -28.58 -10.14 -7.98
CA ASP A 507 -29.54 -9.13 -7.54
C ASP A 507 -28.88 -7.78 -7.29
N PHE A 508 -27.60 -7.79 -6.91
CA PHE A 508 -26.82 -6.59 -6.65
C PHE A 508 -25.46 -6.65 -7.34
N ILE A 509 -25.05 -5.54 -7.95
CA ILE A 509 -23.66 -5.29 -8.35
C ILE A 509 -23.13 -4.07 -7.60
N ILE A 510 -22.04 -4.25 -6.85
CA ILE A 510 -21.34 -3.18 -6.12
C ILE A 510 -19.90 -3.12 -6.62
N THR A 511 -19.49 -2.05 -7.27
CA THR A 511 -18.26 -2.13 -8.07
C THR A 511 -17.57 -0.79 -8.38
N ASN A 512 -16.27 -0.87 -8.66
CA ASN A 512 -15.44 0.21 -9.20
C ASN A 512 -14.60 -0.37 -10.35
N PRO A 513 -15.12 -0.39 -11.59
CA PRO A 513 -14.42 -0.96 -12.73
C PRO A 513 -13.16 -0.17 -13.05
N PRO A 514 -12.15 -0.79 -13.70
CA PRO A 514 -11.01 -0.05 -14.20
C PRO A 514 -11.43 0.94 -15.29
N PHE A 515 -10.91 2.15 -15.24
CA PHE A 515 -11.25 3.21 -16.19
C PHE A 515 -10.24 3.28 -17.34
N SER A 516 -10.73 3.61 -18.53
CA SER A 516 -9.93 3.86 -19.72
C SER A 516 -8.95 2.74 -20.11
N LEU A 517 -9.36 1.47 -19.98
CA LEU A 517 -8.58 0.35 -20.51
C LEU A 517 -8.59 0.36 -22.04
N ASP A 518 -7.43 0.08 -22.64
CA ASP A 518 -7.28 -0.09 -24.08
C ASP A 518 -7.95 -1.40 -24.53
N ILE A 519 -9.08 -1.31 -25.22
CA ILE A 519 -9.82 -2.45 -25.78
C ILE A 519 -9.72 -2.43 -27.30
N LYS A 520 -9.34 -3.56 -27.91
CA LYS A 520 -9.35 -3.70 -29.38
C LYS A 520 -10.75 -4.03 -29.90
N SER A 521 -11.11 -3.56 -31.09
CA SER A 521 -12.42 -3.81 -31.70
C SER A 521 -12.75 -5.30 -31.93
N THR A 522 -11.73 -6.16 -31.94
CA THR A 522 -11.87 -7.61 -32.13
C THR A 522 -11.86 -8.41 -30.82
N GLU A 523 -11.63 -7.77 -29.67
CA GLU A 523 -11.37 -8.45 -28.39
C GLU A 523 -12.66 -8.97 -27.74
N TYR A 524 -13.72 -8.17 -27.79
CA TYR A 524 -15.01 -8.47 -27.19
C TYR A 524 -16.15 -8.41 -28.21
N PRO A 525 -16.14 -9.21 -29.29
CA PRO A 525 -17.08 -9.09 -30.41
C PRO A 525 -18.54 -9.43 -30.05
N TYR A 526 -18.74 -10.08 -28.90
CA TYR A 526 -20.04 -10.49 -28.36
C TYR A 526 -20.70 -9.42 -27.48
N PHE A 527 -20.18 -8.19 -27.50
CA PHE A 527 -20.81 -7.02 -26.88
C PHE A 527 -21.43 -6.10 -27.93
N ARG A 528 -22.68 -5.70 -27.72
CA ARG A 528 -23.36 -4.69 -28.55
C ARG A 528 -22.68 -3.33 -28.45
N THR A 529 -22.04 -3.05 -27.32
CA THR A 529 -21.28 -1.83 -27.02
C THR A 529 -20.29 -1.44 -28.11
N ASN A 530 -19.71 -2.40 -28.84
CA ASN A 530 -18.80 -2.10 -29.97
C ASN A 530 -19.41 -1.16 -31.02
N ALA A 531 -20.73 -1.20 -31.22
CA ALA A 531 -21.41 -0.33 -32.18
C ALA A 531 -21.75 1.07 -31.62
N PHE A 532 -21.57 1.28 -30.30
CA PHE A 532 -21.99 2.48 -29.57
C PHE A 532 -20.83 3.25 -28.94
N VAL A 533 -19.61 2.75 -29.07
CA VAL A 533 -18.38 3.44 -28.67
C VAL A 533 -17.51 3.74 -29.89
N SER A 534 -16.69 4.79 -29.79
CA SER A 534 -15.78 5.17 -30.88
C SER A 534 -14.46 4.43 -30.76
N PHE A 535 -13.98 3.88 -31.88
CA PHE A 535 -12.65 3.28 -32.01
C PHE A 535 -11.72 4.21 -32.78
N LYS A 536 -10.52 4.42 -32.25
CA LYS A 536 -9.44 5.15 -32.92
C LYS A 536 -8.27 4.19 -33.13
N ASN A 537 -7.86 3.99 -34.39
CA ASN A 537 -6.86 2.98 -34.75
C ASN A 537 -7.19 1.58 -34.22
N ASN A 538 -8.45 1.15 -34.34
CA ASN A 538 -8.97 -0.13 -33.83
C ASN A 538 -8.92 -0.31 -32.30
N THR A 539 -8.64 0.75 -31.54
CA THR A 539 -8.66 0.71 -30.07
C THR A 539 -9.63 1.75 -29.52
N THR A 540 -10.32 1.41 -28.45
CA THR A 540 -11.13 2.35 -27.65
C THR A 540 -10.67 2.33 -26.20
N THR A 541 -10.86 3.44 -25.50
CA THR A 541 -10.65 3.55 -24.05
C THR A 541 -11.98 3.63 -23.31
N ALA A 542 -13.08 3.18 -23.90
CA ALA A 542 -14.43 3.26 -23.33
C ALA A 542 -14.81 1.98 -22.55
N SER A 543 -13.87 1.39 -21.82
CA SER A 543 -14.03 0.12 -21.09
C SER A 543 -15.27 0.08 -20.17
N GLU A 544 -15.59 1.21 -19.56
CA GLU A 544 -16.71 1.47 -18.67
C GLU A 544 -18.05 1.15 -19.34
N CYS A 545 -18.15 1.36 -20.65
CA CYS A 545 -19.35 1.03 -21.42
C CYS A 545 -19.54 -0.49 -21.58
N PHE A 546 -18.43 -1.24 -21.72
CA PHE A 546 -18.47 -2.70 -21.79
C PHE A 546 -18.86 -3.31 -20.45
N PHE A 547 -18.36 -2.74 -19.34
CA PHE A 547 -18.79 -3.12 -18.00
C PHE A 547 -20.29 -2.86 -17.80
N ALA A 548 -20.82 -1.72 -18.26
CA ALA A 548 -22.25 -1.44 -18.17
C ALA A 548 -23.12 -2.49 -18.88
N GLU A 549 -22.75 -2.90 -20.10
CA GLU A 549 -23.43 -4.01 -20.77
C GLU A 549 -23.24 -5.31 -19.99
N ARG A 550 -22.03 -5.65 -19.53
CA ARG A 550 -21.77 -6.87 -18.73
C ARG A 550 -22.67 -6.93 -17.50
N TRP A 551 -22.88 -5.83 -16.80
CA TRP A 551 -23.78 -5.78 -15.64
C TRP A 551 -25.23 -6.07 -16.03
N PHE A 552 -25.71 -5.51 -17.14
CA PHE A 552 -27.04 -5.82 -17.68
C PHE A 552 -27.18 -7.31 -18.03
N GLN A 553 -26.14 -7.92 -18.58
CA GLN A 553 -26.12 -9.34 -18.91
C GLN A 553 -26.16 -10.25 -17.66
N LEU A 554 -25.58 -9.80 -16.54
CA LEU A 554 -25.43 -10.59 -15.32
C LEU A 554 -26.56 -10.45 -14.30
N LEU A 555 -27.25 -9.31 -14.26
CA LEU A 555 -28.29 -9.06 -13.25
C LEU A 555 -29.60 -9.84 -13.51
N ASN A 556 -30.35 -10.13 -12.46
CA ASN A 556 -31.78 -10.44 -12.53
C ASN A 556 -32.59 -9.17 -12.84
N THR A 557 -33.84 -9.34 -13.26
CA THR A 557 -34.78 -8.24 -13.47
C THR A 557 -34.99 -7.49 -12.16
N LYS A 558 -35.02 -6.14 -12.21
CA LYS A 558 -34.98 -5.26 -11.02
C LYS A 558 -33.72 -5.37 -10.15
N GLY A 559 -32.71 -6.11 -10.60
CA GLY A 559 -31.39 -6.11 -9.97
C GLY A 559 -30.81 -4.69 -9.94
N ARG A 560 -30.08 -4.36 -8.89
CA ARG A 560 -29.61 -3.00 -8.60
C ARG A 560 -28.10 -2.90 -8.72
N ILE A 561 -27.61 -1.73 -9.12
CA ILE A 561 -26.18 -1.44 -9.22
C ILE A 561 -25.86 -0.19 -8.43
N GLY A 562 -24.76 -0.23 -7.71
CA GLY A 562 -24.06 0.92 -7.19
C GLY A 562 -22.62 0.88 -7.69
N ALA A 563 -22.27 1.75 -8.62
CA ALA A 563 -20.98 1.71 -9.31
C ALA A 563 -20.28 3.07 -9.31
N VAL A 564 -18.95 3.04 -9.26
CA VAL A 564 -18.11 4.22 -9.51
C VAL A 564 -17.87 4.37 -11.01
N PHE A 565 -18.09 5.56 -11.55
CA PHE A 565 -17.75 5.90 -12.94
C PHE A 565 -16.98 7.22 -13.04
N PRO A 566 -16.20 7.44 -14.12
CA PRO A 566 -15.65 8.76 -14.41
C PRO A 566 -16.76 9.71 -14.85
N ILE A 567 -16.68 10.97 -14.44
CA ILE A 567 -17.70 11.98 -14.79
C ILE A 567 -17.82 12.19 -16.31
N SER A 568 -16.71 11.97 -17.04
CA SER A 568 -16.62 12.12 -18.50
C SER A 568 -17.58 11.23 -19.27
N LEU A 569 -17.99 10.08 -18.71
CA LEU A 569 -18.99 9.20 -19.31
C LEU A 569 -20.37 9.88 -19.37
N PHE A 570 -20.66 10.80 -18.43
CA PHE A 570 -21.96 11.44 -18.28
C PHE A 570 -22.04 12.83 -18.92
N ASP A 571 -20.95 13.60 -18.90
CA ASP A 571 -20.88 14.95 -19.50
C ASP A 571 -20.28 14.97 -20.94
N GLY A 572 -19.51 13.95 -21.32
CA GLY A 572 -18.85 13.86 -22.62
C GLY A 572 -19.82 13.65 -23.78
N GLN A 573 -19.57 14.34 -24.89
CA GLN A 573 -20.39 14.25 -26.11
C GLN A 573 -20.04 13.00 -26.93
N GLU A 574 -18.78 12.56 -26.87
CA GLU A 574 -18.29 11.34 -27.50
C GLU A 574 -18.97 10.06 -26.96
N TYR A 575 -19.54 10.13 -25.75
CA TYR A 575 -20.26 9.04 -25.10
C TYR A 575 -21.77 9.09 -25.32
N PHE A 576 -22.30 10.03 -26.12
CA PHE A 576 -23.75 10.19 -26.28
C PHE A 576 -24.47 8.90 -26.69
N LYS A 577 -23.95 8.17 -27.69
CA LYS A 577 -24.51 6.88 -28.11
C LYS A 577 -24.46 5.82 -27.00
N ALA A 578 -23.35 5.76 -26.26
CA ALA A 578 -23.20 4.86 -25.12
C ALA A 578 -24.18 5.20 -23.98
N LYS A 579 -24.44 6.49 -23.73
CA LYS A 579 -25.46 6.95 -22.76
C LYS A 579 -26.87 6.51 -23.14
N LEU A 580 -27.24 6.59 -24.42
CA LEU A 580 -28.54 6.08 -24.87
C LEU A 580 -28.65 4.56 -24.64
N LEU A 581 -27.59 3.81 -24.95
CA LEU A 581 -27.54 2.37 -24.71
C LEU A 581 -27.61 2.05 -23.20
N PHE A 582 -26.94 2.84 -22.36
CA PHE A 582 -27.02 2.73 -20.91
C PHE A 582 -28.46 2.91 -20.39
N LEU A 583 -29.20 3.88 -20.95
CA LEU A 583 -30.62 4.11 -20.63
C LEU A 583 -31.55 2.98 -21.13
N CYS A 584 -31.16 2.24 -22.18
CA CYS A 584 -31.87 0.99 -22.55
C CYS A 584 -31.71 -0.08 -21.49
N TYR A 585 -30.52 -0.21 -20.91
CA TYR A 585 -30.23 -1.22 -19.91
C TYR A 585 -30.86 -0.90 -18.55
N PHE A 586 -30.88 0.38 -18.20
CA PHE A 586 -31.08 0.80 -16.82
C PHE A 586 -32.06 1.96 -16.66
N LYS A 587 -32.81 1.92 -15.54
CA LYS A 587 -33.45 3.09 -14.96
C LYS A 587 -32.47 3.71 -13.96
N ILE A 588 -32.17 5.00 -14.12
CA ILE A 588 -31.26 5.71 -13.21
C ILE A 588 -32.05 6.22 -12.01
N VAL A 589 -31.60 5.85 -10.81
CA VAL A 589 -32.21 6.29 -9.55
C VAL A 589 -31.50 7.52 -9.02
N ALA A 590 -30.16 7.47 -8.95
CA ALA A 590 -29.36 8.58 -8.45
C ALA A 590 -27.97 8.64 -9.11
N VAL A 591 -27.43 9.86 -9.20
CA VAL A 591 -26.04 10.15 -9.55
C VAL A 591 -25.45 11.07 -8.48
N VAL A 592 -24.44 10.59 -7.77
CA VAL A 592 -23.75 11.31 -6.69
C VAL A 592 -22.36 11.72 -7.14
N GLY A 593 -22.06 13.01 -7.13
CA GLY A 593 -20.73 13.55 -7.45
C GLY A 593 -19.75 13.30 -6.32
N LEU A 594 -18.53 12.90 -6.68
CA LEU A 594 -17.42 12.75 -5.73
C LEU A 594 -16.36 13.83 -5.98
N PRO A 595 -15.70 14.31 -4.91
CA PRO A 595 -14.69 15.35 -5.04
C PRO A 595 -13.41 14.81 -5.70
N GLU A 596 -12.60 15.69 -6.30
CA GLU A 596 -11.37 15.31 -7.03
C GLU A 596 -10.35 14.52 -6.18
N HIS A 597 -10.38 14.71 -4.85
CA HIS A 597 -9.50 14.01 -3.93
C HIS A 597 -9.95 12.59 -3.58
N ALA A 598 -11.14 12.15 -4.04
CA ALA A 598 -11.72 10.86 -3.65
C ALA A 598 -10.80 9.66 -3.94
N PHE A 599 -10.16 9.67 -5.11
CA PHE A 599 -9.24 8.62 -5.52
C PHE A 599 -7.78 9.10 -5.58
N ALA A 600 -7.49 10.30 -5.06
CA ALA A 600 -6.14 10.81 -4.95
C ALA A 600 -5.30 9.98 -3.95
N PRO A 601 -3.96 9.99 -4.05
CA PRO A 601 -3.13 10.57 -5.12
C PRO A 601 -3.06 9.69 -6.38
N HIS A 602 -3.80 8.58 -6.42
CA HIS A 602 -3.67 7.55 -7.45
C HIS A 602 -4.37 7.99 -8.74
N ALA A 603 -5.59 8.51 -8.64
CA ALA A 603 -6.33 9.14 -9.72
C ALA A 603 -6.76 10.56 -9.31
N GLN A 604 -6.69 11.52 -10.25
CA GLN A 604 -7.12 12.91 -10.05
C GLN A 604 -8.34 13.26 -10.92
N GLN A 605 -9.03 12.26 -11.45
CA GLN A 605 -10.24 12.47 -12.25
C GLN A 605 -11.46 12.61 -11.33
N ARG A 606 -12.39 13.49 -11.70
CA ARG A 606 -13.70 13.54 -11.06
C ARG A 606 -14.48 12.27 -11.37
N THR A 607 -15.17 11.78 -10.35
CA THR A 607 -15.92 10.52 -10.41
C THR A 607 -17.31 10.74 -9.87
N VAL A 608 -18.21 9.82 -10.20
CA VAL A 608 -19.57 9.78 -9.71
C VAL A 608 -19.88 8.39 -9.17
N LEU A 609 -20.77 8.30 -8.20
CA LEU A 609 -21.48 7.07 -7.85
C LEU A 609 -22.81 7.05 -8.59
N VAL A 610 -23.08 5.96 -9.27
CA VAL A 610 -24.28 5.80 -10.09
C VAL A 610 -25.08 4.64 -9.54
N PHE A 611 -26.35 4.94 -9.25
CA PHE A 611 -27.32 4.01 -8.69
C PHE A 611 -28.39 3.73 -9.72
N VAL A 612 -28.47 2.49 -10.18
CA VAL A 612 -29.38 2.10 -11.27
C VAL A 612 -30.10 0.78 -11.00
N GLU A 613 -31.26 0.62 -11.62
CA GLU A 613 -32.06 -0.61 -11.63
C GLU A 613 -32.11 -1.21 -13.04
N LYS A 614 -31.88 -2.52 -13.17
CA LYS A 614 -31.97 -3.24 -14.45
C LYS A 614 -33.42 -3.26 -14.96
N ARG A 615 -33.60 -2.81 -16.20
CA ARG A 615 -34.85 -2.99 -16.94
C ARG A 615 -35.05 -4.44 -17.36
N ASP A 616 -36.29 -4.87 -17.50
CA ASP A 616 -36.59 -6.13 -18.15
C ASP A 616 -36.12 -6.10 -19.63
N LEU A 617 -35.76 -7.27 -20.15
CA LEU A 617 -35.21 -7.39 -21.50
C LEU A 617 -36.18 -6.90 -22.58
N GLY A 618 -37.49 -7.07 -22.38
CA GLY A 618 -38.51 -6.62 -23.32
C GLY A 618 -38.55 -5.11 -23.46
N THR A 619 -38.58 -4.38 -22.34
CA THR A 619 -38.50 -2.92 -22.31
C THR A 619 -37.18 -2.42 -22.89
N SER A 620 -36.06 -3.03 -22.50
CA SER A 620 -34.73 -2.68 -23.03
C SER A 620 -34.66 -2.81 -24.56
N ASN A 621 -35.17 -3.91 -25.12
CA ASN A 621 -35.18 -4.14 -26.57
C ASN A 621 -36.12 -3.18 -27.31
N LYS A 622 -37.27 -2.81 -26.72
CA LYS A 622 -38.16 -1.78 -27.29
C LYS A 622 -37.48 -0.41 -27.33
N LEU A 623 -36.81 -0.01 -26.25
CA LEU A 623 -36.05 1.23 -26.21
C LEU A 623 -34.92 1.21 -27.24
N PHE A 624 -34.17 0.11 -27.31
CA PHE A 624 -33.08 -0.05 -28.28
C PHE A 624 -33.56 0.05 -29.74
N HIS A 625 -34.72 -0.55 -30.05
CA HIS A 625 -35.33 -0.41 -31.38
C HIS A 625 -35.67 1.06 -31.69
N ASN A 626 -36.12 1.83 -30.70
CA ASN A 626 -36.45 3.24 -30.89
C ASN A 626 -35.20 4.11 -31.07
N ILE A 627 -34.05 3.79 -30.45
CA ILE A 627 -32.79 4.49 -30.73
C ILE A 627 -32.45 4.42 -32.23
N ILE A 628 -32.68 3.26 -32.86
CA ILE A 628 -32.31 3.01 -34.25
C ILE A 628 -33.31 3.66 -35.22
N ASN A 629 -34.61 3.59 -34.89
CA ASN A 629 -35.68 3.89 -35.85
C ASN A 629 -36.48 5.17 -35.57
N SER A 630 -36.55 5.64 -34.33
CA SER A 630 -37.37 6.80 -33.93
C SER A 630 -36.87 7.40 -32.59
N PRO A 631 -35.81 8.23 -32.60
CA PRO A 631 -35.24 8.83 -31.40
C PRO A 631 -36.25 9.62 -30.54
N GLU A 632 -37.28 10.20 -31.15
CA GLU A 632 -38.37 10.89 -30.45
C GLU A 632 -39.17 9.90 -29.58
N GLN A 633 -39.44 8.70 -30.09
CA GLN A 633 -40.15 7.64 -29.35
C GLN A 633 -39.28 7.00 -28.27
N PHE A 634 -37.96 7.14 -28.33
CA PHE A 634 -37.08 6.67 -27.27
C PHE A 634 -37.30 7.49 -26.00
N ILE A 635 -37.21 8.81 -26.11
CA ILE A 635 -37.35 9.71 -24.97
C ILE A 635 -38.78 9.66 -24.41
N GLU A 636 -39.80 9.68 -25.28
CA GLU A 636 -41.21 9.70 -24.86
C GLU A 636 -41.57 8.56 -23.90
N LYS A 637 -40.93 7.39 -24.05
CA LYS A 637 -41.18 6.21 -23.20
C LYS A 637 -40.61 6.29 -21.79
N ILE A 638 -39.60 7.14 -21.57
CA ILE A 638 -38.87 7.24 -20.30
C ILE A 638 -38.82 8.68 -19.77
N LYS A 639 -39.50 9.63 -20.42
CA LYS A 639 -39.41 11.06 -20.17
C LYS A 639 -39.72 11.45 -18.72
N ASP A 640 -40.64 10.72 -18.07
CA ASP A 640 -41.12 10.99 -16.71
C ASP A 640 -40.27 10.33 -15.61
N GLU A 641 -39.25 9.56 -16.00
CA GLU A 641 -38.34 8.96 -15.02
C GLU A 641 -37.53 10.03 -14.31
N ARG A 642 -37.57 10.00 -12.98
CA ARG A 642 -36.91 10.96 -12.09
C ARG A 642 -35.54 10.43 -11.67
N ILE A 643 -34.54 11.30 -11.76
CA ILE A 643 -33.15 11.04 -11.35
C ILE A 643 -32.76 12.03 -10.25
N MET A 644 -32.21 11.50 -9.16
CA MET A 644 -31.66 12.31 -8.06
C MET A 644 -30.21 12.66 -8.33
N PHE A 645 -29.85 13.93 -8.13
CA PHE A 645 -28.49 14.44 -8.24
C PHE A 645 -28.05 15.03 -6.90
N TYR A 646 -26.90 14.59 -6.42
CA TYR A 646 -26.26 15.08 -5.20
C TYR A 646 -24.77 15.28 -5.49
N ASP A 647 -24.12 16.31 -4.94
CA ASP A 647 -22.70 16.58 -5.17
C ASP A 647 -21.98 16.63 -3.82
N ALA A 648 -21.24 15.57 -3.47
CA ALA A 648 -20.50 15.46 -2.23
C ALA A 648 -19.19 16.26 -2.35
N LYS A 649 -18.98 17.21 -1.43
CA LYS A 649 -17.75 18.01 -1.38
C LYS A 649 -16.70 17.35 -0.50
N ASN A 650 -17.14 16.68 0.56
CA ASN A 650 -16.31 15.97 1.51
C ASN A 650 -16.79 14.51 1.64
N ILE A 651 -15.86 13.57 1.74
CA ILE A 651 -16.16 12.12 1.82
C ILE A 651 -15.60 11.49 3.09
N GLY A 652 -15.32 12.32 4.10
CA GLY A 652 -14.77 11.89 5.39
C GLY A 652 -13.28 11.58 5.40
N TYR A 653 -12.56 11.72 4.28
CA TYR A 653 -11.12 11.49 4.23
C TYR A 653 -10.38 12.27 3.14
N VAL A 654 -9.09 12.49 3.35
CA VAL A 654 -8.14 12.99 2.35
C VAL A 654 -6.88 12.13 2.37
N ARG A 655 -6.50 11.59 1.21
CA ARG A 655 -5.23 10.85 1.06
C ARG A 655 -4.11 11.78 0.62
N LEU A 656 -3.08 11.89 1.44
CA LEU A 656 -1.87 12.66 1.15
C LEU A 656 -0.70 11.73 0.85
N LYS A 657 0.05 12.06 -0.20
CA LYS A 657 1.31 11.37 -0.52
C LYS A 657 2.48 12.10 0.13
N LYS A 658 3.11 11.48 1.14
CA LYS A 658 4.42 11.92 1.65
C LYS A 658 5.47 10.92 1.21
N GLN A 659 6.39 11.33 0.33
CA GLN A 659 7.43 10.48 -0.24
C GLN A 659 6.87 9.20 -0.92
N LYS A 660 7.14 8.00 -0.37
CA LYS A 660 6.67 6.69 -0.86
C LYS A 660 5.51 6.11 -0.05
N THR A 661 4.95 6.87 0.88
CA THR A 661 3.83 6.43 1.73
C THR A 661 2.59 7.28 1.43
N VAL A 662 1.44 6.62 1.39
CA VAL A 662 0.16 7.30 1.41
C VAL A 662 -0.29 7.39 2.86
N THR A 663 -0.88 8.50 3.25
CA THR A 663 -1.46 8.68 4.57
C THR A 663 -2.87 9.21 4.37
N THR A 664 -3.83 8.50 4.91
CA THR A 664 -5.22 8.94 4.98
C THR A 664 -5.38 9.80 6.22
N ILE A 665 -5.94 10.99 6.03
CA ILE A 665 -6.34 11.90 7.11
C ILE A 665 -7.85 11.91 7.09
N GLU A 666 -8.47 11.52 8.20
CA GLU A 666 -9.91 11.62 8.36
C GLU A 666 -10.33 13.09 8.46
N SER A 667 -11.45 13.40 7.81
CA SER A 667 -12.11 14.69 7.90
C SER A 667 -13.28 14.58 8.89
N SER A 668 -13.51 15.64 9.66
CA SER A 668 -14.71 15.75 10.50
C SER A 668 -16.00 15.87 9.67
N GLU A 669 -15.88 16.25 8.40
CA GLU A 669 -17.00 16.41 7.49
C GLU A 669 -17.08 15.24 6.49
N ASN A 670 -18.24 14.60 6.42
CA ASN A 670 -18.56 13.56 5.44
C ASN A 670 -19.98 13.80 4.89
N ASP A 671 -20.07 14.16 3.61
CA ASP A 671 -21.33 14.39 2.90
C ASP A 671 -22.00 13.06 2.47
N LEU A 672 -21.25 11.95 2.45
CA LEU A 672 -21.79 10.61 2.19
C LEU A 672 -22.43 10.04 3.48
N THR A 673 -23.56 10.61 3.88
CA THR A 673 -24.26 10.25 5.12
C THR A 673 -25.23 9.08 4.95
N ASP A 674 -25.59 8.46 6.06
CA ASP A 674 -26.59 7.38 6.11
C ASP A 674 -27.99 7.88 5.70
N ASP A 675 -28.33 9.14 6.00
CA ASP A 675 -29.61 9.75 5.60
C ASP A 675 -29.73 9.85 4.07
N ILE A 676 -28.67 10.33 3.40
CA ILE A 676 -28.64 10.39 1.92
C ILE A 676 -28.72 8.98 1.33
N ALA A 677 -28.00 8.01 1.92
CA ALA A 677 -28.08 6.62 1.50
C ALA A 677 -29.51 6.06 1.65
N ALA A 678 -30.20 6.34 2.75
CA ALA A 678 -31.57 5.92 3.00
C ALA A 678 -32.56 6.52 1.99
N ILE A 679 -32.40 7.79 1.60
CA ILE A 679 -33.19 8.44 0.55
C ILE A 679 -33.01 7.74 -0.81
N ILE A 680 -31.77 7.35 -1.15
CA ILE A 680 -31.50 6.59 -2.38
C ILE A 680 -32.14 5.20 -2.30
N ALA A 681 -32.03 4.52 -1.16
CA ALA A 681 -32.63 3.21 -0.94
C ALA A 681 -34.17 3.24 -1.07
N SER A 682 -34.84 4.26 -0.53
CA SER A 682 -36.31 4.40 -0.65
C SER A 682 -36.76 4.68 -2.08
N ALA A 683 -35.94 5.36 -2.87
CA ALA A 683 -36.25 5.65 -4.27
C ALA A 683 -36.25 4.38 -5.15
N PHE A 684 -35.43 3.38 -4.83
CA PHE A 684 -35.52 2.05 -5.44
C PHE A 684 -36.82 1.31 -5.07
N GLU A 685 -37.47 1.68 -3.96
CA GLU A 685 -38.77 1.12 -3.53
C GLU A 685 -39.95 1.95 -4.08
N GLY A 686 -39.69 2.96 -4.93
CA GLY A 686 -40.70 3.82 -5.57
C GLY A 686 -41.03 5.11 -4.82
N SER A 687 -40.46 5.31 -3.63
CA SER A 687 -40.67 6.50 -2.80
C SER A 687 -39.60 7.56 -3.05
N ILE A 688 -39.94 8.61 -3.80
CA ILE A 688 -39.07 9.76 -4.06
C ILE A 688 -39.66 10.97 -3.32
N GLU A 689 -39.64 10.91 -1.99
CA GLU A 689 -39.87 12.08 -1.13
C GLU A 689 -38.52 12.63 -0.69
N VAL A 690 -38.12 13.74 -1.31
CA VAL A 690 -36.84 14.39 -1.01
C VAL A 690 -37.15 15.63 -0.18
N LYS A 691 -36.76 15.62 1.10
CA LYS A 691 -36.85 16.78 2.00
C LYS A 691 -35.53 17.55 2.12
N ASP A 692 -34.45 17.00 1.55
CA ASP A 692 -33.12 17.63 1.58
C ASP A 692 -32.93 18.55 0.37
N GLU A 693 -32.74 19.85 0.63
CA GLU A 693 -32.53 20.88 -0.39
C GLU A 693 -31.26 20.68 -1.23
N LYS A 694 -30.30 19.86 -0.77
CA LYS A 694 -29.07 19.56 -1.52
C LYS A 694 -29.28 18.52 -2.62
N ILE A 695 -30.39 17.78 -2.61
CA ILE A 695 -30.71 16.79 -3.62
C ILE A 695 -31.60 17.43 -4.69
N ASN A 696 -31.10 17.49 -5.92
CA ASN A 696 -31.87 17.97 -7.06
C ASN A 696 -32.51 16.78 -7.80
N VAL A 697 -33.82 16.79 -7.96
CA VAL A 697 -34.55 15.74 -8.71
C VAL A 697 -35.01 16.31 -10.04
N LEU A 698 -34.60 15.67 -11.14
CA LEU A 698 -35.01 16.06 -12.49
C LEU A 698 -35.59 14.87 -13.24
N THR A 699 -36.61 15.12 -14.07
CA THR A 699 -37.06 14.11 -15.03
C THR A 699 -36.10 13.99 -16.21
N LEU A 700 -36.12 12.87 -16.93
CA LEU A 700 -35.36 12.73 -18.17
C LEU A 700 -35.75 13.78 -19.23
N GLN A 701 -37.02 14.19 -19.28
CA GLN A 701 -37.46 15.28 -20.13
C GLN A 701 -36.79 16.61 -19.76
N GLU A 702 -36.78 16.94 -18.47
CA GLU A 702 -36.13 18.14 -17.97
C GLU A 702 -34.61 18.09 -18.21
N LEU A 703 -33.97 16.93 -18.06
CA LEU A 703 -32.54 16.78 -18.35
C LEU A 703 -32.23 16.96 -19.83
N LEU A 704 -33.08 16.47 -20.73
CA LEU A 704 -32.93 16.68 -22.16
C LEU A 704 -33.03 18.19 -22.49
N ILE A 705 -34.07 18.86 -21.99
CA ILE A 705 -34.34 20.28 -22.28
C ILE A 705 -33.31 21.19 -21.60
N LYS A 706 -33.06 21.00 -20.30
CA LYS A 706 -32.23 21.89 -19.47
C LYS A 706 -30.73 21.60 -19.59
N ARG A 707 -30.35 20.35 -19.91
CA ARG A 707 -28.95 19.88 -19.83
C ARG A 707 -28.47 19.08 -21.05
N ASN A 708 -29.26 18.94 -22.12
CA ASN A 708 -28.92 18.11 -23.30
C ASN A 708 -28.48 16.68 -22.92
N LEU A 709 -29.21 16.05 -21.98
CA LEU A 709 -28.86 14.73 -21.41
C LEU A 709 -27.44 14.67 -20.81
N ASN A 710 -26.96 15.78 -20.24
CA ASN A 710 -25.85 15.75 -19.31
C ASN A 710 -26.34 15.19 -17.97
N LEU A 711 -25.82 14.01 -17.65
CA LEU A 711 -26.14 13.23 -16.46
C LEU A 711 -25.13 13.50 -15.31
N SER A 712 -24.29 14.53 -15.42
CA SER A 712 -23.42 14.93 -14.31
C SER A 712 -24.21 15.65 -13.20
N PRO A 713 -23.82 15.47 -11.92
CA PRO A 713 -24.44 16.15 -10.79
C PRO A 713 -24.08 17.64 -10.78
N THR A 714 -22.85 17.98 -11.15
CA THR A 714 -22.40 19.37 -11.29
C THR A 714 -22.93 19.95 -12.60
N VAL A 715 -23.91 20.84 -12.50
CA VAL A 715 -24.24 21.75 -13.60
C VAL A 715 -23.21 22.86 -13.55
N SER A 716 -22.17 22.77 -14.39
CA SER A 716 -21.64 24.02 -14.96
C SER A 716 -22.85 24.68 -15.59
N GLN A 717 -23.28 25.83 -15.04
CA GLN A 717 -24.46 26.56 -15.52
C GLN A 717 -24.54 26.45 -17.04
N ALA A 718 -25.62 25.83 -17.53
CA ALA A 718 -25.94 25.91 -18.94
C ALA A 718 -26.26 27.39 -19.22
N VAL A 719 -25.25 28.14 -19.69
CA VAL A 719 -25.47 29.49 -20.19
C VAL A 719 -25.99 29.34 -21.61
N SER A 720 -27.28 29.65 -21.79
CA SER A 720 -27.94 29.75 -23.09
C SER A 720 -27.37 30.92 -23.94
N PRO A 721 -27.72 31.02 -25.23
CA PRO A 721 -26.84 31.55 -26.27
C PRO A 721 -26.80 33.08 -26.34
N THR A 722 -25.57 33.61 -26.48
CA THR A 722 -25.10 34.86 -27.16
C THR A 722 -23.91 35.48 -26.41
N LYS A 723 -22.84 34.71 -26.13
CA LYS A 723 -21.57 35.35 -25.74
C LYS A 723 -20.94 35.96 -27.00
N GLU A 724 -20.71 37.27 -27.00
CA GLU A 724 -19.88 37.94 -28.01
C GLU A 724 -18.55 37.19 -28.13
N THR A 725 -18.13 36.89 -29.36
CA THR A 725 -16.81 36.32 -29.63
C THR A 725 -15.82 37.42 -30.00
N PHE A 726 -14.54 37.17 -29.79
CA PHE A 726 -13.45 38.01 -30.27
C PHE A 726 -12.39 37.14 -30.93
N ALA A 727 -11.76 37.66 -31.98
CA ALA A 727 -10.61 37.06 -32.62
C ALA A 727 -9.31 37.71 -32.10
N LEU A 728 -8.20 36.98 -32.19
CA LEU A 728 -6.88 37.45 -31.77
C LEU A 728 -6.21 38.40 -32.80
N ILE A 729 -6.96 39.34 -33.37
CA ILE A 729 -6.53 40.22 -34.48
C ILE A 729 -5.33 41.10 -34.06
N ASP A 730 -5.36 41.61 -32.83
CA ASP A 730 -4.31 42.45 -32.25
C ASP A 730 -3.10 41.66 -31.72
N TRP A 731 -3.15 40.33 -31.82
CA TRP A 731 -2.13 39.43 -31.31
C TRP A 731 -1.42 38.70 -32.45
N GLU A 732 -0.17 38.35 -32.20
CA GLU A 732 0.66 37.56 -33.10
C GLU A 732 1.38 36.46 -32.34
N ILE A 733 1.90 35.47 -33.08
CA ILE A 733 2.75 34.44 -32.49
C ILE A 733 4.15 35.03 -32.27
N GLY A 734 4.50 35.25 -31.02
CA GLY A 734 5.83 35.67 -30.60
C GLY A 734 6.84 34.52 -30.64
N GLU A 735 8.13 34.88 -30.70
CA GLU A 735 9.24 33.94 -30.52
C GLU A 735 9.92 34.15 -29.18
N VAL A 736 10.46 33.04 -28.63
CA VAL A 736 11.35 33.09 -27.47
C VAL A 736 12.73 33.54 -27.94
N GLU A 737 13.15 34.73 -27.51
CA GLU A 737 14.32 35.44 -28.04
C GLU A 737 15.62 34.86 -27.48
N LYS A 738 16.52 34.43 -28.40
CA LYS A 738 17.81 33.86 -28.02
C LYS A 738 18.81 34.99 -27.79
N GLN A 739 19.31 35.12 -26.56
CA GLN A 739 20.46 36.01 -26.29
C GLN A 739 21.77 35.34 -26.69
N ARG A 740 22.70 36.08 -27.31
CA ARG A 740 24.00 35.55 -27.77
C ARG A 740 24.98 35.27 -26.62
N ASN A 741 24.88 36.00 -25.50
CA ASN A 741 25.76 35.86 -24.33
C ASN A 741 24.94 35.75 -23.04
N ILE A 742 24.51 34.53 -22.67
CA ILE A 742 23.91 34.28 -21.34
C ILE A 742 25.06 34.14 -20.33
N ASN A 743 25.11 35.02 -19.33
CA ASN A 743 26.10 34.90 -18.27
C ASN A 743 25.77 33.68 -17.37
N LEU A 744 26.53 32.60 -17.53
CA LEU A 744 26.32 31.36 -16.76
C LEU A 744 26.81 31.44 -15.31
N LYS A 745 27.35 32.60 -14.88
CA LYS A 745 27.83 32.84 -13.51
C LYS A 745 26.76 33.41 -12.57
N THR A 746 25.61 33.85 -13.08
CA THR A 746 24.47 34.32 -12.27
C THR A 746 23.47 33.19 -12.02
N ASP A 747 22.63 33.30 -10.99
CA ASP A 747 21.50 32.38 -10.79
C ASP A 747 20.55 32.43 -12.00
N LEU A 748 20.36 31.27 -12.64
CA LEU A 748 19.52 31.14 -13.83
C LEU A 748 18.22 30.44 -13.46
N PHE A 749 17.11 31.14 -13.66
CA PHE A 749 15.76 30.64 -13.42
C PHE A 749 15.18 30.11 -14.74
N LEU A 750 14.95 28.81 -14.82
CA LEU A 750 14.52 28.10 -16.03
C LEU A 750 13.04 27.71 -15.95
N CYS A 751 12.28 28.04 -16.99
CA CYS A 751 10.87 27.73 -17.10
C CYS A 751 10.61 26.77 -18.29
N GLU A 752 10.22 25.54 -18.01
CA GLU A 752 9.66 24.61 -19.00
C GLU A 752 8.12 24.64 -18.98
N THR A 753 7.46 24.08 -19.99
CA THR A 753 5.99 24.09 -20.13
C THR A 753 5.23 23.47 -18.95
N ARG A 754 5.88 22.58 -18.20
CA ARG A 754 5.32 21.94 -17.00
C ARG A 754 5.37 22.81 -15.75
N ASP A 755 6.17 23.87 -15.77
CA ASP A 755 6.46 24.73 -14.61
C ASP A 755 5.44 25.89 -14.47
N ILE A 756 4.40 25.91 -15.31
CA ILE A 756 3.16 26.65 -15.04
C ILE A 756 2.26 25.77 -14.16
N VAL A 757 1.80 26.33 -13.04
CA VAL A 757 0.88 25.66 -12.10
C VAL A 757 -0.42 25.29 -12.82
N ALA A 758 -0.85 24.04 -12.67
CA ALA A 758 -2.11 23.56 -13.25
C ALA A 758 -3.32 24.15 -12.51
N GLY A 759 -4.46 24.24 -13.19
CA GLY A 759 -5.71 24.74 -12.61
C GLY A 759 -5.98 26.23 -12.86
N GLY A 760 -5.20 26.88 -13.73
CA GLY A 760 -5.52 28.22 -14.22
C GLY A 760 -5.07 29.36 -13.31
N SER A 761 -4.21 29.11 -12.34
CA SER A 761 -3.64 30.18 -11.52
C SER A 761 -2.63 31.04 -12.27
N GLY A 762 -2.12 30.63 -13.43
CA GLY A 762 -1.14 31.38 -14.21
C GLY A 762 0.18 31.72 -13.52
N ILE A 763 0.48 31.06 -12.40
CA ILE A 763 1.73 31.21 -11.67
C ILE A 763 2.81 30.35 -12.32
N ILE A 764 3.97 30.95 -12.55
CA ILE A 764 5.17 30.30 -13.07
C ILE A 764 6.09 29.95 -11.89
N THR A 765 6.49 28.69 -11.76
CA THR A 765 7.45 28.23 -10.74
C THR A 765 8.77 27.85 -11.38
N PRO A 766 9.66 28.82 -11.68
CA PRO A 766 10.90 28.52 -12.39
C PRO A 766 11.86 27.74 -11.51
N LYS A 767 12.74 26.96 -12.15
CA LYS A 767 13.80 26.21 -11.46
C LYS A 767 15.07 27.04 -11.44
N ASN A 768 15.58 27.35 -10.25
CA ASN A 768 16.93 27.87 -10.15
C ASN A 768 17.93 26.74 -10.44
N LEU A 769 18.74 26.95 -11.48
CA LEU A 769 19.73 26.01 -11.96
C LEU A 769 20.79 25.66 -10.89
N SER A 770 21.08 26.56 -9.94
CA SER A 770 22.06 26.33 -8.87
C SER A 770 21.62 25.25 -7.87
N PHE A 771 20.32 25.06 -7.66
CA PHE A 771 19.76 24.03 -6.76
C PHE A 771 19.47 22.69 -7.45
N THR A 772 19.93 22.49 -8.69
CA THR A 772 19.75 21.22 -9.43
C THR A 772 20.96 20.30 -9.32
N THR A 773 20.73 18.99 -9.32
CA THR A 773 21.81 17.96 -9.33
C THR A 773 22.78 18.16 -10.49
N THR A 774 24.07 17.85 -10.32
CA THR A 774 25.14 18.01 -11.32
C THR A 774 24.76 17.50 -12.72
N SER A 775 24.21 16.27 -12.81
CA SER A 775 23.78 15.67 -14.08
C SER A 775 22.64 16.45 -14.77
N ASN A 776 21.64 16.92 -14.01
CA ASN A 776 20.58 17.75 -14.56
C ASN A 776 21.08 19.14 -14.98
N ARG A 777 22.00 19.73 -14.21
CA ARG A 777 22.61 21.02 -14.50
C ARG A 777 23.35 20.98 -15.84
N GLU A 778 24.16 19.97 -16.09
CA GLU A 778 24.85 19.75 -17.37
C GLU A 778 23.87 19.58 -18.54
N ARG A 779 22.83 18.76 -18.34
CA ARG A 779 21.79 18.56 -19.36
C ARG A 779 21.07 19.85 -19.72
N MET A 780 20.73 20.67 -18.73
CA MET A 780 20.06 21.96 -18.94
C MET A 780 21.00 22.98 -19.59
N LEU A 781 22.26 23.06 -19.15
CA LEU A 781 23.28 23.90 -19.79
C LEU A 781 23.48 23.53 -21.27
N LYS A 782 23.47 22.24 -21.61
CA LYS A 782 23.52 21.77 -23.01
C LYS A 782 22.31 22.26 -23.80
N LYS A 783 21.09 22.18 -23.25
CA LYS A 783 19.87 22.70 -23.89
C LYS A 783 19.94 24.22 -24.10
N ILE A 784 20.45 24.96 -23.11
CA ILE A 784 20.62 26.42 -23.17
C ILE A 784 21.62 26.79 -24.28
N ARG A 785 22.80 26.14 -24.33
CA ARG A 785 23.81 26.33 -25.39
C ARG A 785 23.26 26.02 -26.77
N ASN A 786 22.43 24.97 -26.88
CA ASN A 786 21.73 24.60 -28.12
C ASN A 786 20.57 25.56 -28.49
N GLY A 787 20.36 26.63 -27.73
CA GLY A 787 19.34 27.64 -28.01
C GLY A 787 17.90 27.13 -27.85
N LYS A 788 17.67 26.14 -26.97
CA LYS A 788 16.32 25.64 -26.63
C LYS A 788 15.61 26.52 -25.59
N PHE A 789 16.33 27.44 -24.96
CA PHE A 789 15.81 28.42 -24.02
C PHE A 789 16.13 29.84 -24.50
N GLY A 790 15.35 30.82 -24.06
CA GLY A 790 15.57 32.24 -24.30
C GLY A 790 14.63 33.11 -23.45
N TYR A 791 14.61 34.41 -23.70
CA TYR A 791 13.82 35.36 -22.93
C TYR A 791 12.51 35.72 -23.63
N LEU A 792 11.56 36.18 -22.83
CA LEU A 792 10.27 36.69 -23.29
C LEU A 792 10.08 38.13 -22.81
N LYS A 793 9.19 38.85 -23.47
CA LYS A 793 8.92 40.27 -23.17
C LYS A 793 7.81 40.37 -22.13
N GLU A 794 7.87 41.44 -21.36
CA GLU A 794 6.74 41.84 -20.52
C GLU A 794 5.47 41.99 -21.37
N GLY A 795 4.36 41.44 -20.87
CA GLY A 795 3.07 41.37 -21.57
C GLY A 795 2.91 40.17 -22.52
N ASP A 796 3.92 39.32 -22.70
CA ASP A 796 3.72 38.08 -23.47
C ASP A 796 2.77 37.13 -22.71
N VAL A 797 1.75 36.63 -23.40
CA VAL A 797 0.87 35.57 -22.86
C VAL A 797 1.37 34.23 -23.35
N ILE A 798 1.76 33.35 -22.44
CA ILE A 798 2.33 32.03 -22.75
C ILE A 798 1.35 30.91 -22.48
N ILE A 799 1.31 29.93 -23.39
CA ILE A 799 0.45 28.74 -23.30
C ILE A 799 1.34 27.50 -23.40
N ALA A 800 1.19 26.58 -22.46
CA ALA A 800 1.76 25.24 -22.59
C ALA A 800 1.00 24.47 -23.69
N PRO A 801 1.66 24.04 -24.78
CA PRO A 801 0.95 23.46 -25.93
C PRO A 801 0.37 22.07 -25.67
N VAL A 802 0.68 21.43 -24.55
CA VAL A 802 0.32 20.03 -24.23
C VAL A 802 -0.59 20.02 -23.02
N ARG A 803 -1.68 19.24 -23.07
CA ARG A 803 -2.72 19.15 -22.02
C ARG A 803 -3.33 20.52 -21.68
N VAL A 804 -3.85 21.20 -22.69
CA VAL A 804 -4.41 22.56 -22.54
C VAL A 804 -5.57 22.63 -21.55
N TYR A 805 -6.32 21.53 -21.35
CA TYR A 805 -7.33 21.38 -20.28
C TYR A 805 -6.80 21.63 -18.86
N GLN A 806 -5.48 21.51 -18.63
CA GLN A 806 -4.88 21.83 -17.34
C GLN A 806 -4.77 23.34 -17.09
N LYS A 807 -5.26 24.18 -18.01
CA LYS A 807 -5.28 25.64 -17.92
C LYS A 807 -3.89 26.24 -17.66
N LYS A 808 -2.86 25.68 -18.30
CA LYS A 808 -1.47 26.12 -18.15
C LYS A 808 -1.17 27.29 -19.09
N ILE A 809 -1.72 28.44 -18.73
CA ILE A 809 -1.55 29.72 -19.40
C ILE A 809 -1.00 30.70 -18.37
N ALA A 810 -0.07 31.59 -18.74
CA ALA A 810 0.47 32.61 -17.84
C ALA A 810 0.79 33.90 -18.59
N VAL A 811 0.91 35.01 -17.86
CA VAL A 811 1.38 36.29 -18.39
C VAL A 811 2.79 36.55 -17.90
N VAL A 812 3.69 36.94 -18.80
CA VAL A 812 5.05 37.36 -18.47
C VAL A 812 5.00 38.79 -17.96
N THR A 813 5.28 38.96 -16.67
CA THR A 813 5.41 40.26 -16.01
C THR A 813 6.85 40.80 -16.12
N LYS A 814 7.10 42.00 -15.59
CA LYS A 814 8.43 42.62 -15.58
C LYS A 814 9.47 41.76 -14.86
N SER A 815 9.18 41.23 -13.69
CA SER A 815 10.11 40.35 -12.95
C SER A 815 10.30 39.01 -13.63
N SER A 816 9.21 38.37 -14.08
CA SER A 816 9.29 37.06 -14.73
C SER A 816 9.90 37.10 -16.14
N SER A 817 10.02 38.28 -16.78
CA SER A 817 10.79 38.47 -18.03
C SER A 817 12.28 38.11 -17.90
N ARG A 818 12.80 38.07 -16.65
CA ARG A 818 14.17 37.63 -16.34
C ARG A 818 14.35 36.11 -16.37
N PHE A 819 13.28 35.33 -16.50
CA PHE A 819 13.38 33.86 -16.61
C PHE A 819 13.80 33.42 -18.02
N LEU A 820 14.48 32.29 -18.09
CA LEU A 820 14.76 31.59 -19.34
C LEU A 820 13.63 30.60 -19.65
N PHE A 821 12.83 30.91 -20.66
CA PHE A 821 11.69 30.10 -21.11
C PHE A 821 12.08 29.10 -22.20
N SER A 822 11.48 27.91 -22.18
CA SER A 822 11.63 26.92 -23.25
C SER A 822 10.97 27.41 -24.55
N LYS A 823 11.60 27.13 -25.70
CA LYS A 823 11.00 27.35 -27.04
C LYS A 823 9.73 26.55 -27.31
N ASP A 824 9.39 25.60 -26.45
CA ASP A 824 8.18 24.79 -26.57
C ASP A 824 6.90 25.58 -26.23
N PHE A 825 6.99 26.74 -25.57
CA PHE A 825 5.82 27.57 -25.32
C PHE A 825 5.20 28.10 -26.62
N ILE A 826 3.87 28.26 -26.62
CA ILE A 826 3.19 29.14 -27.55
C ILE A 826 3.16 30.52 -26.89
N VAL A 827 3.59 31.54 -27.62
CA VAL A 827 3.71 32.90 -27.12
C VAL A 827 2.76 33.76 -27.94
N LEU A 828 1.82 34.42 -27.28
CA LEU A 828 0.94 35.44 -27.87
C LEU A 828 1.48 36.80 -27.47
N ARG A 829 1.81 37.62 -28.48
CA ARG A 829 2.36 38.97 -28.31
C ARG A 829 1.43 39.98 -28.97
N LYS A 830 1.22 41.12 -28.32
CA LYS A 830 0.37 42.20 -28.85
C LYS A 830 1.13 43.05 -29.88
N LYS A 831 0.56 43.32 -31.06
CA LYS A 831 1.25 43.88 -32.23
C LYS A 831 1.76 45.33 -32.06
N ASN A 832 0.93 46.25 -31.54
CA ASN A 832 1.21 47.70 -31.65
C ASN A 832 1.13 48.49 -30.32
N ASN A 833 0.88 47.85 -29.18
CA ASN A 833 0.95 48.50 -27.87
C ASN A 833 0.93 47.45 -26.74
N PRO A 834 2.08 47.02 -26.20
CA PRO A 834 2.09 46.04 -25.11
C PRO A 834 1.39 46.64 -23.89
N SER A 835 0.33 45.96 -23.43
CA SER A 835 -0.47 46.39 -22.28
C SER A 835 -0.61 45.21 -21.35
N MET A 836 -0.09 45.34 -20.13
CA MET A 836 -0.23 44.33 -19.08
C MET A 836 -1.71 44.04 -18.79
N ILE A 837 -2.53 45.08 -18.70
CA ILE A 837 -3.98 44.96 -18.52
C ILE A 837 -4.61 44.17 -19.68
N GLY A 838 -4.27 44.49 -20.92
CA GLY A 838 -4.75 43.74 -22.09
C GLY A 838 -4.28 42.29 -22.13
N SER A 839 -3.10 42.00 -21.58
CA SER A 839 -2.53 40.65 -21.48
C SER A 839 -3.22 39.81 -20.43
N PHE A 840 -3.52 40.40 -19.26
CA PHE A 840 -4.32 39.77 -18.23
C PHE A 840 -5.78 39.58 -18.68
N ALA A 841 -6.35 40.54 -19.42
CA ALA A 841 -7.69 40.39 -20.01
C ALA A 841 -7.76 39.19 -20.96
N LEU A 842 -6.76 39.05 -21.84
CA LEU A 842 -6.65 37.89 -22.72
C LEU A 842 -6.44 36.59 -21.91
N PHE A 843 -5.54 36.59 -20.94
CA PHE A 843 -5.27 35.44 -20.08
C PHE A 843 -6.55 34.92 -19.41
N TYR A 844 -7.31 35.79 -18.74
CA TYR A 844 -8.55 35.39 -18.09
C TYR A 844 -9.64 34.94 -19.07
N SER A 845 -9.69 35.56 -20.24
CA SER A 845 -10.59 35.11 -21.30
C SER A 845 -10.23 33.69 -21.71
N LEU A 846 -8.96 33.38 -21.97
CA LEU A 846 -8.51 32.04 -22.36
C LEU A 846 -8.70 30.98 -21.26
N LEU A 847 -8.76 31.37 -19.98
CA LEU A 847 -8.97 30.46 -18.86
C LEU A 847 -10.41 29.96 -18.69
N GLN A 848 -11.39 30.58 -19.36
CA GLN A 848 -12.78 30.13 -19.31
C GLN A 848 -12.91 28.75 -19.93
N ASP A 849 -13.76 27.90 -19.36
CA ASP A 849 -13.90 26.51 -19.78
C ASP A 849 -14.29 26.39 -21.27
N GLU A 850 -15.09 27.31 -21.77
CA GLU A 850 -15.50 27.37 -23.17
C GLU A 850 -14.32 27.69 -24.10
N ASN A 851 -13.43 28.61 -23.68
CA ASN A 851 -12.23 28.96 -24.43
C ASN A 851 -11.14 27.89 -24.34
N ILE A 852 -11.05 27.20 -23.20
CA ILE A 852 -10.20 26.01 -23.05
C ILE A 852 -10.65 24.92 -24.02
N LYS A 853 -11.96 24.67 -24.17
CA LYS A 853 -12.48 23.72 -25.16
C LYS A 853 -12.06 24.11 -26.58
N ILE A 854 -12.10 25.40 -26.94
CA ILE A 854 -11.62 25.87 -28.24
C ILE A 854 -10.13 25.54 -28.42
N LEU A 855 -9.29 25.78 -27.41
CA LEU A 855 -7.86 25.41 -27.44
C LEU A 855 -7.64 23.89 -27.56
N GLU A 856 -8.53 23.09 -26.98
CA GLU A 856 -8.52 21.63 -27.11
C GLU A 856 -8.90 21.17 -28.52
N HIS A 857 -9.87 21.83 -29.16
CA HIS A 857 -10.24 21.53 -30.56
C HIS A 857 -9.10 21.85 -31.54
N LEU A 858 -8.24 22.81 -31.19
CA LEU A 858 -7.01 23.12 -31.93
C LEU A 858 -5.87 22.11 -31.65
N SER A 859 -6.07 21.18 -30.72
CA SER A 859 -5.10 20.17 -30.33
C SER A 859 -5.31 18.85 -31.07
N SER A 860 -4.24 18.11 -31.27
CA SER A 860 -4.32 16.72 -31.74
C SER A 860 -3.39 15.82 -30.93
N VAL A 861 -3.81 14.58 -30.73
CA VAL A 861 -3.04 13.60 -29.96
C VAL A 861 -1.98 12.97 -30.85
N GLY A 862 -0.71 13.16 -30.49
CA GLY A 862 0.44 12.49 -31.12
C GLY A 862 0.84 11.20 -30.39
N LYS A 863 2.00 10.63 -30.75
CA LYS A 863 2.53 9.38 -30.14
C LYS A 863 2.68 9.40 -28.61
N SER A 864 2.75 10.58 -28.00
CA SER A 864 2.88 10.74 -26.54
C SER A 864 1.56 10.62 -25.77
N GLY A 865 0.42 10.42 -26.45
CA GLY A 865 -0.89 10.19 -25.82
C GLY A 865 -1.59 11.43 -25.25
N TYR A 866 -0.94 12.59 -25.24
CA TYR A 866 -1.52 13.84 -24.73
C TYR A 866 -1.92 14.79 -25.87
N PRO A 867 -3.08 15.47 -25.78
CA PRO A 867 -3.48 16.49 -26.74
C PRO A 867 -2.43 17.60 -26.81
N LYS A 868 -1.98 17.93 -28.03
CA LYS A 868 -1.03 19.02 -28.29
C LYS A 868 -1.50 19.93 -29.41
N ILE A 869 -1.46 21.25 -29.18
CA ILE A 869 -1.68 22.25 -30.24
C ILE A 869 -0.53 22.15 -31.26
N LYS A 870 -0.84 21.72 -32.49
CA LYS A 870 0.17 21.51 -33.55
C LYS A 870 0.50 22.77 -34.35
N SER A 871 -0.50 23.58 -34.67
CA SER A 871 -0.33 24.79 -35.49
C SER A 871 -0.55 26.03 -34.64
N LYS A 872 0.54 26.75 -34.32
CA LYS A 872 0.47 28.06 -33.64
C LYS A 872 -0.34 29.06 -34.46
N LYS A 873 -0.34 28.95 -35.80
CA LYS A 873 -1.07 29.85 -36.70
C LYS A 873 -2.59 29.70 -36.61
N ASN A 874 -3.09 28.52 -36.23
CA ASN A 874 -4.55 28.29 -36.10
C ASN A 874 -5.10 28.98 -34.84
N LEU A 875 -4.26 29.18 -33.83
CA LEU A 875 -4.63 29.85 -32.59
C LEU A 875 -5.05 31.30 -32.83
N VAL A 876 -4.29 32.04 -33.64
CA VAL A 876 -4.58 33.46 -33.94
C VAL A 876 -5.83 33.62 -34.82
N LYS A 877 -6.22 32.55 -35.53
CA LYS A 877 -7.41 32.50 -36.39
C LYS A 877 -8.67 32.02 -35.66
N ALA A 878 -8.55 31.55 -34.42
CA ALA A 878 -9.67 31.07 -33.65
C ALA A 878 -10.44 32.24 -33.03
N GLU A 879 -11.76 32.07 -32.93
CA GLU A 879 -12.63 32.96 -32.18
C GLU A 879 -12.83 32.42 -30.78
N PHE A 880 -12.71 33.31 -29.79
CA PHE A 880 -12.87 33.01 -28.37
C PHE A 880 -14.06 33.79 -27.81
N TYR A 881 -14.73 33.25 -26.80
CA TYR A 881 -15.77 33.97 -26.08
C TYR A 881 -15.17 35.09 -25.24
N LYS A 882 -15.75 36.29 -25.38
CA LYS A 882 -15.37 37.47 -24.63
C LYS A 882 -15.80 37.34 -23.17
N VAL A 883 -14.99 37.89 -22.28
CA VAL A 883 -15.26 37.98 -20.85
C VAL A 883 -15.04 39.42 -20.42
N ASP A 884 -16.07 40.06 -19.90
CA ASP A 884 -15.94 41.39 -19.32
C ASP A 884 -15.34 41.28 -17.92
N ILE A 885 -14.16 41.85 -17.75
CA ILE A 885 -13.42 41.83 -16.49
C ILE A 885 -13.20 43.28 -16.08
N PRO A 886 -13.59 43.67 -14.85
CA PRO A 886 -13.39 45.04 -14.38
C PRO A 886 -11.91 45.42 -14.46
N GLN A 887 -11.62 46.62 -14.98
CA GLN A 887 -10.25 47.11 -15.15
C GLN A 887 -9.45 47.08 -13.85
N GLN A 888 -10.06 47.48 -12.73
CA GLN A 888 -9.45 47.44 -11.40
C GLN A 888 -8.94 46.02 -11.04
N LYS A 889 -9.73 44.98 -11.34
CA LYS A 889 -9.36 43.59 -11.06
C LYS A 889 -8.15 43.15 -11.89
N LEU A 890 -8.03 43.62 -13.12
CA LEU A 890 -6.87 43.33 -13.97
C LEU A 890 -5.61 44.03 -13.44
N GLU A 891 -5.75 45.27 -12.96
CA GLU A 891 -4.65 46.05 -12.37
C GLU A 891 -4.15 45.45 -11.05
N ASP A 892 -5.06 45.04 -10.17
CA ASP A 892 -4.71 44.41 -8.89
C ASP A 892 -3.97 43.08 -9.10
N MET A 893 -4.40 42.29 -10.10
CA MET A 893 -3.75 41.02 -10.43
C MET A 893 -2.40 41.22 -11.10
N ALA A 894 -2.28 42.19 -12.01
CA ALA A 894 -1.00 42.56 -12.60
C ALA A 894 0.03 42.89 -11.51
N ARG A 895 -0.39 43.65 -10.48
CA ARG A 895 0.44 44.00 -9.32
C ARG A 895 0.79 42.77 -8.47
N LEU A 896 -0.20 41.97 -8.11
CA LEU A 896 -0.01 40.77 -7.29
C LEU A 896 0.98 39.79 -7.91
N TYR A 897 0.89 39.54 -9.22
CA TYR A 897 1.79 38.60 -9.90
C TYR A 897 3.21 39.14 -9.96
N GLU A 898 3.38 40.45 -10.16
CA GLU A 898 4.69 41.08 -10.07
C GLU A 898 5.28 40.94 -8.66
N GLU A 899 4.52 41.23 -7.61
CA GLU A 899 4.97 41.04 -6.22
C GLU A 899 5.36 39.59 -5.91
N ILE A 900 4.60 38.61 -6.42
CA ILE A 900 4.93 37.18 -6.30
C ILE A 900 6.28 36.89 -6.94
N TYR A 901 6.52 37.39 -8.15
CA TYR A 901 7.77 37.13 -8.86
C TYR A 901 8.95 37.92 -8.28
N GLU A 902 8.75 39.14 -7.76
CA GLU A 902 9.79 39.89 -7.03
C GLU A 902 10.29 39.11 -5.81
N LYS A 903 9.39 38.47 -5.05
CA LYS A 903 9.76 37.60 -3.91
C LYS A 903 10.54 36.35 -4.31
N ILE A 904 10.46 35.90 -5.55
CA ILE A 904 11.27 34.77 -6.05
C ILE A 904 12.73 35.23 -6.32
N PHE A 905 12.94 36.52 -6.54
CA PHE A 905 14.25 37.13 -6.76
C PHE A 905 14.90 37.74 -5.51
N ALA A 906 14.12 37.99 -4.46
CA ALA A 906 14.60 38.41 -3.14
C ALA A 906 15.18 37.21 -2.38
#